data_AF-A0A413SWI2-F1
#
_entry.id   AF-A0A413SWI2-F1
#
_cell.length_a   1.000
_cell.length_b   1.000
_cell.length_c   1.000
_cell.angle_alpha   90.00
_cell.angle_beta   90.00
_cell.angle_gamma   90.00
#
_symmetry.space_group_name_H-M   'P 1'
#
loop_
_entity.id
_entity.type
_entity.pdbx_description
1 polymer ?
#
loop_
_entity_poly.entity_id
_entity_poly.type
_entity_poly.pdbx_seq_one_letter_code
_entity_poly.pdbx_strand_id
1 'polypeptide(L)'
;MRQILIFCFLLVFPAVIRAEKTLKVACVGNSITYGAGIAGRENNSYPAQLQQLLGEGYRVENFGHNGATTASWGDYPYTDMPEFERSKEFAPDIVLLKLGTNDTKPQNWRGAEPFAAELGRLADTYRNLPSHPQVIVLTPVRCFLTEEGTISPQKIAGEVRPAVERLACERGLGIINLFNLFGDRWDATLMPDRLHPSAIGAGMIARKVGDYLLAGKKGRKPSFVPEGATAFCFHGFRGYDFRSEGTDCKVVCPAREAEGRPWVWRARFWGHEPQTDIDLLEKGFHIVYCDVADLYGSDKATERWDRFYRYLRKHGFHRKAVLEGMSRGGLIVYNWAAKNPDKVACIYADAPVMDITSWPMGKGSSEGSAEDTRRMMEVYGFSSEQEAAEWKGNPLDHAGRIARAGIPVLHVVGDADTVVPVAENTAVFEAEMKRLGAPVKVIHKPGMGHHPHSLNNPEPIVKFILQATGRYGNPCTQAVPGNEFRSAAGWKEGSEWHTVERDIEESLQGRQLKLLLLGNSITQGWGGQRKLVTWKPGKAAMDRVLGEGCWESAGISGDRTQNLLWRIRNGNYNCCRPEYVVVAIGINNLVVGGDSADETAEGIVAVTEEACRQFPDSKIILLGLFPSGKEKDSGVRRQCDRIHEVLAARKFGKKVTYVNPSQWFLDDRGTIREGLYGGDYIHLTEKGYECVAEHLKELIR
;
A
#
# COMPACT_ATOMS: atom_id res chain seq x y z
N MET A 1 -70.25 -30.07 -8.97
CA MET A 1 -68.83 -29.66 -8.92
C MET A 1 -68.58 -28.64 -10.02
N ARG A 2 -68.28 -27.37 -9.67
CA ARG A 2 -67.87 -26.33 -10.63
C ARG A 2 -66.45 -25.91 -10.24
N GLN A 3 -65.48 -26.21 -11.10
CA GLN A 3 -64.09 -25.81 -10.93
C GLN A 3 -63.92 -24.34 -11.37
N ILE A 4 -63.27 -23.55 -10.53
CA ILE A 4 -62.83 -22.19 -10.83
C ILE A 4 -61.34 -22.30 -11.21
N LEU A 5 -60.99 -21.97 -12.46
CA LEU A 5 -59.61 -21.78 -12.88
C LEU A 5 -59.18 -20.35 -12.53
N ILE A 6 -58.12 -20.22 -11.72
CA ILE A 6 -57.44 -18.95 -11.46
C ILE A 6 -56.27 -18.85 -12.46
N PHE A 7 -56.29 -17.82 -13.32
CA PHE A 7 -55.18 -17.48 -14.21
C PHE A 7 -54.25 -16.48 -13.49
N CYS A 8 -53.03 -16.92 -13.16
CA CYS A 8 -51.97 -16.03 -12.67
C CYS A 8 -51.22 -15.40 -13.86
N PHE A 9 -51.32 -14.09 -14.03
CA PHE A 9 -50.45 -13.32 -14.93
C PHE A 9 -49.10 -13.05 -14.25
N LEU A 10 -48.04 -13.69 -14.77
CA LEU A 10 -46.65 -13.35 -14.44
C LEU A 10 -46.20 -12.17 -15.31
N LEU A 11 -46.12 -10.98 -14.71
CA LEU A 11 -45.47 -9.81 -15.31
C LEU A 11 -43.95 -9.98 -15.25
N VAL A 12 -43.34 -10.33 -16.37
CA VAL A 12 -41.88 -10.32 -16.55
C VAL A 12 -41.47 -8.91 -16.97
N PHE A 13 -40.83 -8.16 -16.07
CA PHE A 13 -40.16 -6.91 -16.45
C PHE A 13 -38.83 -7.24 -17.15
N PRO A 14 -38.57 -6.74 -18.37
CA PRO A 14 -37.26 -6.88 -18.98
C PRO A 14 -36.26 -6.04 -18.20
N ALA A 15 -35.25 -6.68 -17.62
CA ALA A 15 -34.11 -6.00 -17.04
C ALA A 15 -33.35 -5.28 -18.16
N VAL A 16 -33.46 -3.96 -18.21
CA VAL A 16 -32.60 -3.12 -19.06
C VAL A 16 -31.19 -3.19 -18.48
N ILE A 17 -30.33 -4.01 -19.09
CA ILE A 17 -28.89 -4.02 -18.80
C ILE A 17 -28.33 -2.69 -19.31
N ARG A 18 -28.15 -1.74 -18.40
CA ARG A 18 -27.50 -0.46 -18.70
C ARG A 18 -25.99 -0.74 -18.75
N ALA A 19 -25.38 -0.69 -19.92
CA ALA A 19 -23.92 -0.77 -20.03
C ALA A 19 -23.28 0.32 -19.16
N GLU A 20 -22.40 -0.05 -18.23
CA GLU A 20 -21.64 0.95 -17.46
C GLU A 20 -20.81 1.80 -18.43
N LYS A 21 -20.92 3.12 -18.32
CA LYS A 21 -20.09 4.05 -19.10
C LYS A 21 -18.62 3.83 -18.73
N THR A 22 -17.78 3.49 -19.71
CA THR A 22 -16.32 3.48 -19.54
C THR A 22 -15.83 4.89 -19.21
N LEU A 23 -15.13 5.06 -18.08
CA LEU A 23 -14.58 6.34 -17.66
C LEU A 23 -13.25 6.63 -18.35
N LYS A 24 -13.15 7.80 -18.98
CA LYS A 24 -11.93 8.23 -19.67
C LYS A 24 -10.98 8.98 -18.72
N VAL A 25 -9.74 8.51 -18.60
CA VAL A 25 -8.70 9.08 -17.74
C VAL A 25 -7.55 9.60 -18.60
N ALA A 26 -7.36 10.92 -18.63
CA ALA A 26 -6.22 11.54 -19.29
C ALA A 26 -5.06 11.71 -18.29
N CYS A 27 -3.93 11.04 -18.55
CA CYS A 27 -2.69 11.26 -17.79
C CYS A 27 -1.86 12.37 -18.43
N VAL A 28 -1.95 13.58 -17.87
CA VAL A 28 -1.32 14.81 -18.38
C VAL A 28 -0.07 15.11 -17.55
N GLY A 29 1.08 15.28 -18.19
CA GLY A 29 2.30 15.58 -17.45
C GLY A 29 3.58 15.65 -18.27
N ASN A 30 4.71 15.57 -17.58
CA ASN A 30 6.04 15.68 -18.18
C ASN A 30 6.65 14.29 -18.50
N SER A 31 7.99 14.21 -18.58
CA SER A 31 8.76 12.99 -18.86
C SER A 31 8.45 11.82 -17.92
N ILE A 32 8.08 12.09 -16.67
CA ILE A 32 7.68 11.04 -15.72
C ILE A 32 6.33 10.43 -16.11
N THR A 33 5.40 11.23 -16.64
CA THR A 33 4.12 10.73 -17.18
C THR A 33 4.31 10.04 -18.52
N TYR A 34 5.17 10.59 -19.38
CA TYR A 34 5.54 9.97 -20.65
C TYR A 34 6.14 8.56 -20.49
N GLY A 35 6.87 8.33 -19.39
CA GLY A 35 7.63 7.10 -19.13
C GLY A 35 9.05 7.14 -19.71
N ALA A 36 9.72 8.30 -19.60
CA ALA A 36 11.10 8.45 -20.07
C ALA A 36 12.04 7.47 -19.39
N GLY A 37 12.91 6.82 -20.17
CA GLY A 37 13.87 5.83 -19.67
C GLY A 37 13.28 4.45 -19.34
N ILE A 38 11.97 4.25 -19.46
CA ILE A 38 11.32 2.95 -19.20
C ILE A 38 11.30 2.11 -20.49
N ALA A 39 11.91 0.93 -20.45
CA ALA A 39 11.81 -0.07 -21.51
C ALA A 39 10.37 -0.58 -21.65
N GLY A 40 9.85 -0.65 -22.88
CA GLY A 40 8.47 -1.05 -23.14
C GLY A 40 7.44 -0.13 -22.46
N ARG A 41 7.65 1.19 -22.49
CA ARG A 41 6.83 2.18 -21.78
C ARG A 41 5.32 2.10 -22.09
N GLU A 42 4.96 1.60 -23.26
CA GLU A 42 3.59 1.33 -23.68
C GLU A 42 2.87 0.34 -22.76
N ASN A 43 3.64 -0.52 -22.07
CA ASN A 43 3.14 -1.42 -21.04
C ASN A 43 3.59 -0.99 -19.63
N ASN A 44 4.80 -0.43 -19.49
CA ASN A 44 5.46 -0.25 -18.19
C ASN A 44 5.42 1.18 -17.63
N SER A 45 4.96 2.19 -18.38
CA SER A 45 4.73 3.53 -17.83
C SER A 45 3.59 3.51 -16.80
N TYR A 46 3.56 4.48 -15.87
CA TYR A 46 2.51 4.47 -14.85
C TYR A 46 1.09 4.57 -15.46
N PRO A 47 0.83 5.32 -16.57
CA PRO A 47 -0.48 5.30 -17.19
C PRO A 47 -0.87 3.94 -17.77
N ALA A 48 0.09 3.21 -18.35
CA ALA A 48 -0.14 1.88 -18.89
C ALA A 48 -0.45 0.86 -17.79
N GLN A 49 0.33 0.87 -16.71
CA GLN A 49 0.08 0.04 -15.53
C GLN A 49 -1.24 0.43 -14.83
N LEU A 50 -1.60 1.71 -14.85
CA LEU A 50 -2.88 2.20 -14.32
C LEU A 50 -4.07 1.66 -15.13
N GLN A 51 -3.97 1.58 -16.47
CA GLN A 51 -5.01 0.95 -17.29
C GLN A 51 -5.26 -0.50 -16.86
N GLN A 52 -4.20 -1.25 -16.63
CA GLN A 52 -4.28 -2.66 -16.24
C GLN A 52 -4.90 -2.83 -14.86
N LEU A 53 -4.56 -1.93 -13.92
CA LEU A 53 -5.11 -1.91 -12.57
C LEU A 53 -6.60 -1.55 -12.52
N LEU A 54 -7.04 -0.62 -13.38
CA LEU A 54 -8.42 -0.13 -13.41
C LEU A 54 -9.36 -1.02 -14.24
N GLY A 55 -8.84 -1.75 -15.23
CA GLY A 55 -9.60 -2.65 -16.09
C GLY A 55 -10.55 -1.95 -17.06
N GLU A 56 -11.44 -2.72 -17.70
CA GLU A 56 -12.28 -2.29 -18.83
C GLU A 56 -13.32 -1.20 -18.49
N GLY A 57 -13.62 -1.00 -17.20
CA GLY A 57 -14.46 0.11 -16.75
C GLY A 57 -13.82 1.48 -16.97
N TYR A 58 -12.55 1.52 -17.35
CA TYR A 58 -11.78 2.72 -17.59
C TYR A 58 -11.01 2.64 -18.92
N ARG A 59 -10.82 3.80 -19.55
CA ARG A 59 -9.88 4.00 -20.64
C ARG A 59 -8.86 5.05 -20.22
N VAL A 60 -7.63 4.64 -19.99
CA VAL A 60 -6.51 5.48 -19.57
C VAL A 60 -5.63 5.76 -20.79
N GLU A 61 -5.32 7.03 -21.01
CA GLU A 61 -4.44 7.46 -22.11
C GLU A 61 -3.28 8.30 -21.57
N ASN A 62 -2.09 8.11 -22.16
CA ASN A 62 -0.87 8.80 -21.78
C ASN A 62 -0.66 10.06 -22.65
N PHE A 63 -0.78 11.23 -22.04
CA PHE A 63 -0.52 12.54 -22.65
C PHE A 63 0.70 13.22 -22.01
N GLY A 64 1.66 12.43 -21.53
CA GLY A 64 2.93 12.96 -21.03
C GLY A 64 3.83 13.45 -22.17
N HIS A 65 4.56 14.55 -21.95
CA HIS A 65 5.54 15.08 -22.89
C HIS A 65 6.91 15.29 -22.22
N ASN A 66 7.99 14.84 -22.85
CA ASN A 66 9.33 14.93 -22.27
C ASN A 66 9.78 16.38 -22.05
N GLY A 67 10.28 16.69 -20.85
CA GLY A 67 10.78 18.02 -20.54
C GLY A 67 9.73 19.12 -20.34
N ALA A 68 8.44 18.80 -20.50
CA ALA A 68 7.37 19.80 -20.45
C ALA A 68 7.33 20.58 -19.11
N THR A 69 7.10 21.88 -19.23
CA THR A 69 6.90 22.84 -18.13
C THR A 69 5.43 23.21 -18.03
N THR A 70 5.01 23.60 -16.83
CA THR A 70 3.68 24.21 -16.63
C THR A 70 3.68 25.63 -17.16
N ALA A 71 4.76 26.36 -16.87
CA ALA A 71 4.89 27.74 -17.26
C ALA A 71 5.00 27.90 -18.78
N SER A 72 4.02 28.59 -19.37
CA SER A 72 4.23 29.87 -20.04
C SER A 72 5.54 30.10 -20.81
N TRP A 73 6.53 30.47 -20.01
CA TRP A 73 7.83 30.99 -20.43
C TRP A 73 8.95 29.96 -20.28
N GLY A 74 8.61 28.73 -19.92
CA GLY A 74 9.59 27.67 -19.78
C GLY A 74 10.10 27.18 -21.12
N ASP A 75 11.14 26.34 -21.09
CA ASP A 75 11.75 25.76 -22.29
C ASP A 75 10.74 25.02 -23.19
N TYR A 76 9.74 24.34 -22.58
CA TYR A 76 8.76 23.50 -23.27
C TYR A 76 7.37 23.64 -22.62
N PRO A 77 6.65 24.76 -22.81
CA PRO A 77 5.33 24.95 -22.21
C PRO A 77 4.38 23.84 -22.66
N TYR A 78 3.74 23.14 -21.71
CA TYR A 78 2.90 21.99 -22.03
C TYR A 78 1.76 22.35 -22.99
N THR A 79 1.24 23.58 -22.91
CA THR A 79 0.18 24.10 -23.78
C THR A 79 0.57 24.17 -25.25
N ASP A 80 1.87 24.18 -25.56
CA ASP A 80 2.39 24.26 -26.92
C ASP A 80 2.65 22.85 -27.50
N MET A 81 2.53 21.81 -26.67
CA MET A 81 2.78 20.42 -27.07
C MET A 81 1.55 19.80 -27.71
N PRO A 82 1.71 18.91 -28.71
CA PRO A 82 0.58 18.25 -29.38
C PRO A 82 -0.27 17.39 -28.42
N GLU A 83 0.32 16.89 -27.33
CA GLU A 83 -0.39 16.16 -26.27
C GLU A 83 -1.50 17.00 -25.62
N PHE A 84 -1.34 18.32 -25.53
CA PHE A 84 -2.32 19.19 -24.91
C PHE A 84 -3.65 19.17 -25.67
N GLU A 85 -3.63 19.39 -26.99
CA GLU A 85 -4.84 19.31 -27.81
C GLU A 85 -5.43 17.90 -27.82
N ARG A 86 -4.61 16.86 -28.01
CA ARG A 86 -5.07 15.46 -28.00
C ARG A 86 -5.74 15.07 -26.68
N SER A 87 -5.23 15.56 -25.55
CA SER A 87 -5.81 15.28 -24.23
C SER A 87 -7.19 15.92 -24.04
N LYS A 88 -7.47 17.06 -24.70
CA LYS A 88 -8.78 17.72 -24.68
C LYS A 88 -9.75 17.02 -25.63
N GLU A 89 -9.31 16.70 -26.85
CA GLU A 89 -10.09 15.96 -27.86
C GLU A 89 -10.52 14.58 -27.37
N PHE A 90 -9.72 13.97 -26.50
CA PHE A 90 -10.07 12.72 -25.83
C PHE A 90 -11.38 12.80 -25.03
N ALA A 91 -11.81 14.01 -24.65
CA ALA A 91 -13.01 14.29 -23.85
C ALA A 91 -13.01 13.48 -22.54
N PRO A 92 -12.00 13.68 -21.66
CA PRO A 92 -11.83 12.88 -20.46
C PRO A 92 -12.97 13.11 -19.45
N ASP A 93 -13.25 12.08 -18.64
CA ASP A 93 -14.06 12.19 -17.41
C ASP A 93 -13.17 12.53 -16.20
N ILE A 94 -11.89 12.18 -16.27
CA ILE A 94 -10.88 12.41 -15.23
C ILE A 94 -9.59 12.88 -15.88
N VAL A 95 -8.98 13.93 -15.33
CA VAL A 95 -7.65 14.41 -15.73
C VAL A 95 -6.70 14.28 -14.54
N LEU A 96 -5.64 13.51 -14.71
CA LEU A 96 -4.53 13.41 -13.76
C LEU A 96 -3.44 14.37 -14.23
N LEU A 97 -3.24 15.48 -13.51
CA LEU A 97 -2.34 16.56 -13.90
C LEU A 97 -1.06 16.53 -13.06
N LYS A 98 0.09 16.24 -13.68
CA LYS A 98 1.39 16.07 -13.02
C LYS A 98 2.52 16.83 -13.73
N LEU A 99 2.74 18.09 -13.36
CA LEU A 99 3.81 18.96 -13.86
C LEU A 99 4.55 19.67 -12.70
N GLY A 100 5.54 20.50 -13.02
CA GLY A 100 6.28 21.31 -12.03
C GLY A 100 7.74 20.90 -11.82
N THR A 101 8.14 19.68 -12.20
CA THR A 101 9.53 19.24 -12.04
C THR A 101 10.49 20.06 -12.91
N ASN A 102 10.21 20.18 -14.22
CA ASN A 102 11.06 20.93 -15.17
C ASN A 102 11.02 22.44 -14.96
N ASP A 103 9.92 22.95 -14.37
CA ASP A 103 9.76 24.37 -14.04
C ASP A 103 10.85 24.85 -13.06
N THR A 104 11.40 23.95 -12.23
CA THR A 104 12.42 24.32 -11.22
C THR A 104 13.81 24.59 -11.78
N LYS A 105 14.06 24.30 -13.07
CA LYS A 105 15.32 24.65 -13.75
C LYS A 105 15.59 26.15 -13.63
N PRO A 106 16.85 26.60 -13.50
CA PRO A 106 17.17 28.00 -13.25
C PRO A 106 16.55 28.98 -14.24
N GLN A 107 16.54 28.66 -15.53
CA GLN A 107 15.98 29.51 -16.59
C GLN A 107 14.44 29.55 -16.60
N ASN A 108 13.76 28.54 -16.05
CA ASN A 108 12.30 28.42 -16.06
C ASN A 108 11.67 28.97 -14.78
N TRP A 109 12.38 28.93 -13.65
CA TRP A 109 11.78 29.23 -12.34
C TRP A 109 11.58 30.74 -12.11
N ARG A 110 10.32 31.15 -11.96
CA ARG A 110 9.94 32.53 -11.59
C ARG A 110 9.24 32.62 -10.22
N GLY A 111 9.36 31.58 -9.40
CA GLY A 111 8.75 31.50 -8.07
C GLY A 111 7.45 30.69 -8.02
N ALA A 112 7.06 30.32 -6.80
CA ALA A 112 5.92 29.44 -6.54
C ALA A 112 4.57 30.01 -7.00
N GLU A 113 4.34 31.32 -6.81
CA GLU A 113 3.05 31.94 -7.14
C GLU A 113 2.80 32.04 -8.65
N PRO A 114 3.74 32.52 -9.50
CA PRO A 114 3.57 32.45 -10.95
C PRO A 114 3.36 31.03 -11.47
N PHE A 115 4.08 30.06 -10.90
CA PHE A 115 3.90 28.64 -11.21
C PHE A 115 2.49 28.16 -10.87
N ALA A 116 2.00 28.44 -9.65
CA ALA A 116 0.66 28.05 -9.20
C ALA A 116 -0.44 28.66 -10.08
N ALA A 117 -0.27 29.91 -10.50
CA ALA A 117 -1.20 30.60 -11.38
C ALA A 117 -1.29 29.92 -12.77
N GLU A 118 -0.16 29.55 -13.37
CA GLU A 118 -0.09 28.81 -14.63
C GLU A 118 -0.71 27.41 -14.51
N LEU A 119 -0.37 26.68 -13.44
CA LEU A 119 -0.97 25.37 -13.19
C LEU A 119 -2.49 25.47 -13.01
N GLY A 120 -2.95 26.53 -12.34
CA GLY A 120 -4.36 26.83 -12.16
C GLY A 120 -5.09 27.13 -13.46
N ARG A 121 -4.48 27.90 -14.38
CA ARG A 121 -5.03 28.14 -15.72
C ARG A 121 -5.17 26.85 -16.52
N LEU A 122 -4.15 25.98 -16.45
CA LEU A 122 -4.20 24.68 -17.11
C LEU A 122 -5.31 23.79 -16.53
N ALA A 123 -5.42 23.72 -15.19
CA ALA A 123 -6.49 22.97 -14.52
C ALA A 123 -7.89 23.50 -14.87
N ASP A 124 -8.07 24.82 -14.92
CA ASP A 124 -9.34 25.43 -15.34
C ASP A 124 -9.70 25.09 -16.78
N THR A 125 -8.72 25.09 -17.68
CA THR A 125 -8.92 24.71 -19.08
C THR A 125 -9.52 23.32 -19.19
N TYR A 126 -8.97 22.34 -18.46
CA TYR A 126 -9.53 20.99 -18.42
C TYR A 126 -10.93 20.95 -17.78
N ARG A 127 -11.13 21.61 -16.64
CA ARG A 127 -12.43 21.64 -15.93
C ARG A 127 -13.55 22.22 -16.78
N ASN A 128 -13.22 23.14 -17.68
CA ASN A 128 -14.17 23.82 -18.58
C ASN A 128 -14.39 23.08 -19.91
N LEU A 129 -13.78 21.90 -20.12
CA LEU A 129 -14.09 21.08 -21.28
C LEU A 129 -15.57 20.65 -21.26
N PRO A 130 -16.20 20.41 -22.43
CA PRO A 130 -17.59 19.95 -22.50
C PRO A 130 -17.87 18.63 -21.76
N SER A 131 -16.86 17.80 -21.54
CA SER A 131 -16.98 16.56 -20.75
C SER A 131 -17.01 16.78 -19.23
N HIS A 132 -16.72 18.01 -18.76
CA HIS A 132 -16.65 18.38 -17.35
C HIS A 132 -15.81 17.41 -16.48
N PRO A 133 -14.55 17.16 -16.85
CA PRO A 133 -13.74 16.19 -16.14
C PRO A 133 -13.51 16.59 -14.68
N GLN A 134 -13.39 15.57 -13.83
CA GLN A 134 -12.74 15.76 -12.53
C GLN A 134 -11.24 15.95 -12.76
N VAL A 135 -10.72 17.11 -12.35
CA VAL A 135 -9.27 17.37 -12.36
C VAL A 135 -8.68 16.96 -11.01
N ILE A 136 -7.64 16.13 -11.06
CA ILE A 136 -6.87 15.65 -9.90
C ILE A 136 -5.42 16.03 -10.14
N VAL A 137 -4.84 16.83 -9.25
CA VAL A 137 -3.42 17.19 -9.32
C VAL A 137 -2.57 16.18 -8.56
N LEU A 138 -1.43 15.81 -9.14
CA LEU A 138 -0.49 14.89 -8.52
C LEU A 138 0.75 15.70 -8.14
N THR A 139 1.15 15.64 -6.87
CA THR A 139 2.42 16.28 -6.48
C THR A 139 3.58 15.62 -7.22
N PRO A 140 4.70 16.33 -7.47
CA PRO A 140 5.91 15.67 -7.94
C PRO A 140 6.35 14.57 -6.96
N VAL A 141 6.92 13.49 -7.51
CA VAL A 141 7.72 12.55 -6.72
C VAL A 141 9.00 13.27 -6.25
N ARG A 142 9.62 12.78 -5.17
CA ARG A 142 10.91 13.31 -4.72
C ARG A 142 11.96 13.19 -5.82
N CYS A 143 12.72 14.28 -6.01
CA CYS A 143 13.87 14.31 -6.89
C CYS A 143 15.14 14.10 -6.07
N PHE A 144 16.11 13.34 -6.62
CA PHE A 144 17.37 13.00 -5.94
C PHE A 144 18.62 13.47 -6.71
N LEU A 145 18.44 14.33 -7.72
CA LEU A 145 19.54 14.96 -8.44
C LEU A 145 20.42 15.74 -7.47
N THR A 146 21.73 15.68 -7.70
CA THR A 146 22.73 16.37 -6.88
C THR A 146 23.43 17.48 -7.63
N GLU A 147 23.31 17.51 -8.96
CA GLU A 147 23.93 18.50 -9.82
C GLU A 147 23.29 19.88 -9.62
N GLU A 148 24.11 20.93 -9.61
CA GLU A 148 23.65 22.31 -9.63
C GLU A 148 23.28 22.75 -11.06
N GLY A 149 22.51 23.82 -11.19
CA GLY A 149 22.14 24.37 -12.50
C GLY A 149 21.08 23.57 -13.27
N THR A 150 20.53 22.51 -12.67
CA THR A 150 19.45 21.68 -13.25
C THR A 150 18.16 21.77 -12.42
N ILE A 151 17.24 20.81 -12.61
CA ILE A 151 16.03 20.61 -11.79
C ILE A 151 16.43 20.57 -10.31
N SER A 152 15.73 21.35 -9.47
CA SER A 152 16.09 21.52 -8.07
C SER A 152 15.19 20.69 -7.14
N PRO A 153 15.73 19.68 -6.42
CA PRO A 153 15.01 18.97 -5.37
C PRO A 153 14.45 19.88 -4.28
N GLN A 154 15.20 20.92 -3.89
CA GLN A 154 14.83 21.86 -2.83
C GLN A 154 13.59 22.66 -3.23
N LYS A 155 13.56 23.22 -4.45
CA LYS A 155 12.38 23.92 -4.97
C LYS A 155 11.19 23.00 -5.14
N ILE A 156 11.40 21.74 -5.56
CA ILE A 156 10.31 20.75 -5.65
C ILE A 156 9.67 20.54 -4.27
N ALA A 157 10.50 20.30 -3.25
CA ALA A 157 10.05 19.98 -1.90
C ALA A 157 9.41 21.17 -1.16
N GLY A 158 10.02 22.35 -1.28
CA GLY A 158 9.70 23.55 -0.51
C GLY A 158 8.78 24.55 -1.22
N GLU A 159 8.68 24.51 -2.55
CA GLU A 159 7.91 25.50 -3.32
C GLU A 159 6.85 24.86 -4.22
N VAL A 160 7.23 23.96 -5.13
CA VAL A 160 6.30 23.36 -6.10
C VAL A 160 5.24 22.51 -5.40
N ARG A 161 5.63 21.59 -4.51
CA ARG A 161 4.67 20.74 -3.79
C ARG A 161 3.66 21.57 -2.98
N PRO A 162 4.08 22.52 -2.11
CA PRO A 162 3.13 23.39 -1.41
C PRO A 162 2.24 24.21 -2.34
N ALA A 163 2.74 24.66 -3.49
CA ALA A 163 1.93 25.38 -4.48
C ALA A 163 0.83 24.48 -5.09
N VAL A 164 1.15 23.22 -5.43
CA VAL A 164 0.18 22.24 -5.91
C VAL A 164 -0.88 21.95 -4.84
N GLU A 165 -0.44 21.77 -3.58
CA GLU A 165 -1.34 21.55 -2.44
C GLU A 165 -2.29 22.75 -2.23
N ARG A 166 -1.78 23.98 -2.17
CA ARG A 166 -2.64 25.18 -2.05
C ARG A 166 -3.66 25.27 -3.18
N LEU A 167 -3.20 25.10 -4.42
CA LEU A 167 -4.03 25.17 -5.62
C LEU A 167 -5.20 24.17 -5.55
N ALA A 168 -4.93 22.94 -5.13
CA ALA A 168 -5.96 21.91 -5.01
C ALA A 168 -7.07 22.32 -4.04
N CYS A 169 -6.72 22.83 -2.87
CA CYS A 169 -7.71 23.26 -1.87
C CYS A 169 -8.51 24.49 -2.32
N GLU A 170 -7.84 25.50 -2.86
CA GLU A 170 -8.45 26.76 -3.30
C GLU A 170 -9.45 26.54 -4.43
N ARG A 171 -9.11 25.69 -5.40
CA ARG A 171 -9.95 25.41 -6.56
C ARG A 171 -10.88 24.21 -6.38
N GLY A 172 -10.79 23.50 -5.26
CA GLY A 172 -11.57 22.30 -4.98
C GLY A 172 -11.25 21.13 -5.93
N LEU A 173 -9.98 20.97 -6.30
CA LEU A 173 -9.50 19.88 -7.13
C LEU A 173 -9.29 18.62 -6.29
N GLY A 174 -9.26 17.45 -6.93
CA GLY A 174 -8.69 16.27 -6.29
C GLY A 174 -7.17 16.41 -6.14
N ILE A 175 -6.57 15.73 -5.18
CA ILE A 175 -5.12 15.68 -5.00
C ILE A 175 -4.65 14.28 -4.63
N ILE A 176 -3.47 13.91 -5.14
CA ILE A 176 -2.72 12.70 -4.74
C ILE A 176 -1.27 13.10 -4.49
N ASN A 177 -0.77 12.81 -3.31
CA ASN A 177 0.58 13.09 -2.87
C ASN A 177 1.52 11.93 -3.24
N LEU A 178 2.43 12.18 -4.17
CA LEU A 178 3.45 11.21 -4.59
C LEU A 178 4.82 11.47 -3.96
N PHE A 179 4.98 12.54 -3.17
CA PHE A 179 6.30 13.04 -2.81
C PHE A 179 7.10 12.05 -1.96
N ASN A 180 6.46 11.40 -0.99
CA ASN A 180 7.11 10.44 -0.11
C ASN A 180 7.05 8.98 -0.61
N LEU A 181 6.51 8.74 -1.80
CA LEU A 181 6.25 7.38 -2.30
C LEU A 181 7.51 6.51 -2.41
N PHE A 182 8.65 7.12 -2.72
CA PHE A 182 9.95 6.44 -2.85
C PHE A 182 10.87 6.65 -1.64
N GLY A 183 10.34 7.17 -0.53
CA GLY A 183 11.12 7.48 0.67
C GLY A 183 11.97 8.75 0.52
N ASP A 184 12.92 8.89 1.44
CA ASP A 184 13.82 10.04 1.59
C ASP A 184 15.27 9.74 1.20
N ARG A 185 15.59 8.49 0.86
CA ARG A 185 16.89 8.04 0.37
C ARG A 185 16.80 7.60 -1.08
N TRP A 186 17.83 7.90 -1.85
CA TRP A 186 17.89 7.48 -3.25
C TRP A 186 18.06 5.97 -3.36
N ASP A 187 17.20 5.35 -4.16
CA ASP A 187 17.27 3.96 -4.57
C ASP A 187 17.36 3.88 -6.09
N ALA A 188 18.47 3.36 -6.60
CA ALA A 188 18.73 3.22 -8.04
C ALA A 188 17.76 2.24 -8.73
N THR A 189 17.15 1.31 -7.99
CA THR A 189 16.15 0.38 -8.54
C THR A 189 14.81 1.07 -8.80
N LEU A 190 14.48 2.10 -8.01
CA LEU A 190 13.25 2.90 -8.17
C LEU A 190 13.47 4.13 -9.05
N MET A 191 14.66 4.74 -8.99
CA MET A 191 15.01 5.95 -9.73
C MET A 191 16.43 5.87 -10.29
N PRO A 192 16.64 5.17 -11.43
CA PRO A 192 17.97 4.85 -11.95
C PRO A 192 18.87 6.06 -12.20
N ASP A 193 18.29 7.18 -12.63
CA ASP A 193 19.00 8.44 -12.93
C ASP A 193 18.72 9.55 -11.91
N ARG A 194 18.18 9.20 -10.73
CA ARG A 194 17.81 10.12 -9.66
C ARG A 194 16.70 11.13 -10.01
N LEU A 195 16.03 10.99 -11.16
CA LEU A 195 14.92 11.85 -11.59
C LEU A 195 13.69 11.07 -12.09
N HIS A 196 13.89 10.12 -13.00
CA HIS A 196 12.85 9.34 -13.62
C HIS A 196 12.64 8.01 -12.89
N PRO A 197 11.38 7.63 -12.59
CA PRO A 197 11.10 6.31 -12.04
C PRO A 197 11.45 5.19 -13.02
N SER A 198 11.94 4.07 -12.51
CA SER A 198 11.99 2.80 -13.26
C SER A 198 10.57 2.26 -13.50
N ALA A 199 10.46 1.16 -14.24
CA ALA A 199 9.18 0.45 -14.40
C ALA A 199 8.56 0.04 -13.04
N ILE A 200 9.39 -0.33 -12.06
CA ILE A 200 8.96 -0.66 -10.69
C ILE A 200 8.38 0.57 -10.00
N GLY A 201 9.11 1.71 -10.04
CA GLY A 201 8.64 2.97 -9.46
C GLY A 201 7.37 3.49 -10.15
N ALA A 202 7.26 3.33 -11.47
CA ALA A 202 6.06 3.66 -12.23
C ALA A 202 4.85 2.80 -11.80
N GLY A 203 5.05 1.51 -11.51
CA GLY A 203 3.99 0.66 -10.95
C GLY A 203 3.53 1.09 -9.56
N MET A 204 4.43 1.60 -8.71
CA MET A 204 4.04 2.18 -7.41
C MET A 204 3.18 3.42 -7.59
N ILE A 205 3.51 4.31 -8.54
CA ILE A 205 2.67 5.47 -8.88
C ILE A 205 1.30 4.99 -9.37
N ALA A 206 1.28 4.02 -10.29
CA ALA A 206 0.05 3.46 -10.83
C ALA A 206 -0.85 2.87 -9.73
N ARG A 207 -0.28 2.11 -8.77
CA ARG A 207 -1.00 1.57 -7.62
C ARG A 207 -1.58 2.69 -6.74
N LYS A 208 -0.78 3.68 -6.34
CA LYS A 208 -1.26 4.78 -5.50
C LYS A 208 -2.42 5.54 -6.17
N VAL A 209 -2.29 5.82 -7.46
CA VAL A 209 -3.33 6.50 -8.25
C VAL A 209 -4.56 5.61 -8.44
N GLY A 210 -4.40 4.35 -8.79
CA GLY A 210 -5.51 3.43 -9.02
C GLY A 210 -6.32 3.18 -7.76
N ASP A 211 -5.67 2.98 -6.61
CA ASP A 211 -6.35 2.86 -5.32
C ASP A 211 -7.25 4.07 -5.04
N TYR A 212 -6.73 5.28 -5.27
CA TYR A 212 -7.49 6.53 -5.09
C TYR A 212 -8.73 6.57 -5.99
N LEU A 213 -8.57 6.22 -7.27
CA LEU A 213 -9.67 6.23 -8.24
C LEU A 213 -10.73 5.16 -7.96
N LEU A 214 -10.30 3.94 -7.59
CA LEU A 214 -11.19 2.83 -7.25
C LEU A 214 -11.95 3.08 -5.95
N ALA A 215 -11.29 3.64 -4.93
CA ALA A 215 -11.97 4.10 -3.71
C ALA A 215 -12.95 5.24 -4.03
N GLY A 216 -12.54 6.15 -4.92
CA GLY A 216 -13.36 7.25 -5.39
C GLY A 216 -14.69 6.81 -6.00
N LYS A 217 -14.73 5.72 -6.79
CA LYS A 217 -15.98 5.19 -7.37
C LYS A 217 -17.06 4.90 -6.30
N LYS A 218 -16.66 4.61 -5.06
CA LYS A 218 -17.55 4.33 -3.93
C LYS A 218 -17.76 5.53 -2.99
N GLY A 219 -16.85 6.50 -2.99
CA GLY A 219 -16.83 7.63 -2.06
C GLY A 219 -17.88 8.71 -2.35
N ARG A 220 -18.30 9.44 -1.31
CA ARG A 220 -19.28 10.54 -1.40
C ARG A 220 -18.57 11.90 -1.30
N LYS A 221 -19.17 12.96 -1.87
CA LYS A 221 -18.66 14.32 -1.64
C LYS A 221 -18.76 14.65 -0.14
N PRO A 222 -17.74 15.31 0.43
CA PRO A 222 -17.78 15.72 1.83
C PRO A 222 -18.95 16.66 2.07
N SER A 223 -19.64 16.43 3.18
CA SER A 223 -20.85 17.18 3.54
C SER A 223 -20.83 17.68 4.98
N PHE A 224 -19.82 17.30 5.77
CA PHE A 224 -19.64 17.82 7.10
C PHE A 224 -18.94 19.19 7.08
N VAL A 225 -19.62 20.19 7.63
CA VAL A 225 -19.07 21.51 7.92
C VAL A 225 -19.54 21.89 9.33
N PRO A 226 -18.64 22.12 10.29
CA PRO A 226 -19.03 22.56 11.63
C PRO A 226 -19.68 23.95 11.59
N GLU A 227 -20.66 24.19 12.46
CA GLU A 227 -21.29 25.51 12.60
C GLU A 227 -20.29 26.56 13.12
N GLY A 228 -20.34 27.77 12.55
CA GLY A 228 -19.45 28.87 12.94
C GLY A 228 -17.97 28.65 12.60
N ALA A 229 -17.66 27.70 11.72
CA ALA A 229 -16.28 27.34 11.42
C ALA A 229 -15.59 28.27 10.40
N THR A 230 -14.27 28.43 10.56
CA THR A 230 -13.38 29.09 9.60
C THR A 230 -12.65 28.04 8.77
N ALA A 231 -12.74 28.12 7.44
CA ALA A 231 -12.06 27.18 6.56
C ALA A 231 -10.56 27.46 6.45
N PHE A 232 -9.75 26.41 6.31
CA PHE A 232 -8.31 26.48 6.03
C PHE A 232 -7.87 25.40 5.04
N CYS A 233 -6.65 25.50 4.51
CA CYS A 233 -6.03 24.49 3.67
C CYS A 233 -5.09 23.60 4.49
N PHE A 234 -5.26 22.28 4.39
CA PHE A 234 -4.37 21.28 4.97
C PHE A 234 -3.86 20.37 3.85
N HIS A 235 -2.67 20.68 3.31
CA HIS A 235 -2.01 19.86 2.28
C HIS A 235 -2.92 19.48 1.09
N GLY A 236 -3.71 20.45 0.60
CA GLY A 236 -4.65 20.25 -0.51
C GLY A 236 -6.05 19.79 -0.11
N PHE A 237 -6.28 19.51 1.17
CA PHE A 237 -7.58 19.19 1.72
C PHE A 237 -8.19 20.37 2.46
N ARG A 238 -9.53 20.41 2.50
CA ARG A 238 -10.27 21.47 3.18
C ARG A 238 -10.40 21.14 4.66
N GLY A 239 -9.89 22.04 5.50
CA GLY A 239 -10.04 22.01 6.94
C GLY A 239 -11.01 23.06 7.47
N TYR A 240 -11.47 22.86 8.71
CA TYR A 240 -12.34 23.77 9.43
C TYR A 240 -11.89 23.92 10.87
N ASP A 241 -11.66 25.16 11.28
CA ASP A 241 -11.40 25.58 12.66
C ASP A 241 -12.70 26.02 13.31
N PHE A 242 -13.01 25.50 14.50
CA PHE A 242 -14.24 25.83 15.22
C PHE A 242 -14.08 25.62 16.72
N ARG A 243 -15.06 26.10 17.50
CA ARG A 243 -15.11 25.83 18.95
C ARG A 243 -16.26 24.90 19.27
N SER A 244 -15.97 23.83 20.01
CA SER A 244 -16.98 22.94 20.58
C SER A 244 -16.98 23.13 22.10
N GLU A 245 -18.09 23.63 22.66
CA GLU A 245 -18.22 23.92 24.10
C GLU A 245 -17.04 24.73 24.65
N GLY A 246 -16.63 25.76 23.91
CA GLY A 246 -15.52 26.64 24.30
C GLY A 246 -14.13 26.04 24.14
N THR A 247 -13.97 24.85 23.55
CA THR A 247 -12.66 24.23 23.24
C THR A 247 -12.35 24.36 21.75
N ASP A 248 -11.12 24.74 21.42
CA ASP A 248 -10.67 24.81 20.02
C ASP A 248 -10.57 23.41 19.41
N CYS A 249 -11.21 23.24 18.26
CA CYS A 249 -11.31 21.99 17.53
C CYS A 249 -11.00 22.22 16.05
N LYS A 250 -10.52 21.17 15.39
CA LYS A 250 -10.27 21.15 13.95
C LYS A 250 -10.81 19.89 13.34
N VAL A 251 -11.29 19.99 12.10
CA VAL A 251 -11.59 18.84 11.25
C VAL A 251 -11.01 19.08 9.86
N VAL A 252 -10.37 18.09 9.27
CA VAL A 252 -10.00 18.08 7.85
C VAL A 252 -10.83 17.04 7.15
N CYS A 253 -11.51 17.47 6.09
CA CYS A 253 -12.39 16.62 5.30
C CYS A 253 -11.63 16.05 4.10
N PRO A 254 -11.76 14.74 3.82
CA PRO A 254 -11.21 14.16 2.60
C PRO A 254 -11.95 14.71 1.37
N ALA A 255 -11.29 14.70 0.22
CA ALA A 255 -11.94 15.09 -1.04
C ALA A 255 -13.11 14.17 -1.42
N ARG A 256 -13.06 12.90 -0.98
CA ARG A 256 -14.16 11.93 -1.04
C ARG A 256 -14.25 11.19 0.29
N GLU A 257 -15.40 11.26 0.96
CA GLU A 257 -15.63 10.55 2.21
C GLU A 257 -15.78 9.05 1.96
N ALA A 258 -15.02 8.25 2.72
CA ALA A 258 -15.26 6.82 2.81
C ALA A 258 -16.54 6.53 3.61
N GLU A 259 -17.13 5.37 3.35
CA GLU A 259 -18.38 4.97 3.99
C GLU A 259 -18.26 4.96 5.53
N GLY A 260 -19.27 5.56 6.17
CA GLY A 260 -19.37 5.68 7.62
C GLY A 260 -18.48 6.77 8.25
N ARG A 261 -17.86 7.65 7.45
CA ARG A 261 -16.98 8.75 7.91
C ARG A 261 -15.94 8.26 8.94
N PRO A 262 -15.03 7.33 8.54
CA PRO A 262 -13.96 6.90 9.41
C PRO A 262 -13.03 8.08 9.70
N TRP A 263 -12.38 8.07 10.87
CA TRP A 263 -11.66 9.25 11.33
C TRP A 263 -10.49 8.92 12.26
N VAL A 264 -9.48 9.78 12.18
CA VAL A 264 -8.28 9.78 13.00
C VAL A 264 -8.36 10.92 13.99
N TRP A 265 -8.13 10.62 15.27
CA TRP A 265 -8.07 11.60 16.34
C TRP A 265 -6.64 11.85 16.74
N ARG A 266 -6.12 13.00 16.29
CA ARG A 266 -4.77 13.45 16.61
C ARG A 266 -4.75 14.12 17.98
N ALA A 267 -3.88 13.66 18.88
CA ALA A 267 -3.83 14.16 20.24
C ALA A 267 -3.08 15.49 20.40
N ARG A 268 -1.95 15.65 19.70
CA ARG A 268 -1.01 16.77 19.84
C ARG A 268 -0.32 17.09 18.52
N PHE A 269 0.46 18.17 18.51
CA PHE A 269 1.35 18.58 17.41
C PHE A 269 0.62 18.63 16.06
N TRP A 270 -0.42 19.46 15.99
CA TRP A 270 -1.23 19.63 14.77
C TRP A 270 -0.35 19.97 13.56
N GLY A 271 -0.47 19.20 12.48
CA GLY A 271 0.27 19.41 11.23
C GLY A 271 1.75 19.04 11.25
N HIS A 272 2.28 18.49 12.35
CA HIS A 272 3.65 17.98 12.40
C HIS A 272 3.74 16.57 11.80
N GLU A 273 4.68 16.32 10.88
CA GLU A 273 4.86 15.02 10.20
C GLU A 273 3.54 14.42 9.64
N PRO A 274 2.79 15.16 8.81
CA PRO A 274 1.41 14.85 8.43
C PRO A 274 1.28 13.78 7.35
N GLN A 275 2.35 13.11 6.92
CA GLN A 275 2.30 12.17 5.79
C GLN A 275 1.28 11.04 5.99
N THR A 276 1.11 10.54 7.21
CA THR A 276 0.07 9.55 7.54
C THR A 276 -1.33 10.14 7.43
N ASP A 277 -1.53 11.36 7.94
CA ASP A 277 -2.80 12.09 7.86
C ASP A 277 -3.21 12.32 6.40
N ILE A 278 -2.27 12.77 5.56
CA ILE A 278 -2.46 13.03 4.14
C ILE A 278 -2.89 11.76 3.39
N ASP A 279 -2.17 10.66 3.59
CA ASP A 279 -2.51 9.40 2.92
C ASP A 279 -3.86 8.85 3.40
N LEU A 280 -4.23 9.04 4.67
CA LEU A 280 -5.55 8.64 5.16
C LEU A 280 -6.68 9.53 4.63
N LEU A 281 -6.44 10.83 4.43
CA LEU A 281 -7.37 11.73 3.72
C LEU A 281 -7.59 11.26 2.27
N GLU A 282 -6.56 10.80 1.59
CA GLU A 282 -6.68 10.19 0.25
C GLU A 282 -7.50 8.88 0.26
N LYS A 283 -7.47 8.14 1.37
CA LYS A 283 -8.30 6.94 1.59
C LYS A 283 -9.69 7.26 2.15
N GLY A 284 -10.04 8.54 2.28
CA GLY A 284 -11.38 9.01 2.66
C GLY A 284 -11.66 9.09 4.16
N PHE A 285 -10.61 9.13 5.00
CA PHE A 285 -10.72 9.39 6.42
C PHE A 285 -10.76 10.89 6.70
N HIS A 286 -11.44 11.29 7.78
CA HIS A 286 -11.33 12.63 8.35
C HIS A 286 -10.21 12.69 9.38
N ILE A 287 -9.51 13.81 9.46
CA ILE A 287 -8.50 14.07 10.52
C ILE A 287 -9.10 15.07 11.49
N VAL A 288 -9.13 14.73 12.79
CA VAL A 288 -9.78 15.55 13.80
C VAL A 288 -8.83 15.89 14.93
N TYR A 289 -9.03 17.07 15.51
CA TYR A 289 -8.30 17.56 16.68
C TYR A 289 -9.28 18.23 17.64
N CYS A 290 -9.10 17.97 18.93
CA CYS A 290 -9.80 18.65 20.00
C CYS A 290 -8.75 18.99 21.05
N ASP A 291 -8.61 20.28 21.34
CA ASP A 291 -7.47 20.75 22.12
C ASP A 291 -7.49 20.22 23.55
N VAL A 292 -6.47 19.43 23.85
CA VAL A 292 -6.13 18.87 25.16
C VAL A 292 -4.66 19.12 25.47
N ALA A 293 -4.10 20.17 24.86
CA ALA A 293 -2.77 20.66 25.19
C ALA A 293 -2.64 20.83 26.70
N ASP A 294 -1.50 20.40 27.24
CA ASP A 294 -1.13 20.57 28.65
C ASP A 294 -2.11 19.94 29.65
N LEU A 295 -2.98 19.04 29.21
CA LEU A 295 -3.83 18.26 30.12
C LEU A 295 -3.25 16.86 30.44
N TYR A 296 -2.12 16.50 29.83
CA TYR A 296 -1.28 15.32 30.14
C TYR A 296 -2.04 13.99 30.33
N GLY A 297 -3.15 13.78 29.61
CA GLY A 297 -3.98 12.56 29.71
C GLY A 297 -4.84 12.45 30.97
N SER A 298 -4.98 13.54 31.74
CA SER A 298 -5.80 13.61 32.96
C SER A 298 -7.28 13.36 32.69
N ASP A 299 -8.06 13.20 33.78
CA ASP A 299 -9.51 13.06 33.70
C ASP A 299 -10.16 14.20 32.92
N LYS A 300 -9.72 15.45 33.16
CA LYS A 300 -10.15 16.64 32.40
C LYS A 300 -9.94 16.49 30.89
N ALA A 301 -8.82 15.89 30.47
CA ALA A 301 -8.55 15.63 29.05
C ALA A 301 -9.54 14.60 28.48
N THR A 302 -9.68 13.47 29.18
CA THR A 302 -10.54 12.37 28.71
C THR A 302 -12.02 12.75 28.68
N GLU A 303 -12.50 13.50 29.68
CA GLU A 303 -13.87 14.01 29.71
C GLU A 303 -14.13 14.99 28.57
N ARG A 304 -13.17 15.89 28.28
CA ARG A 304 -13.25 16.82 27.14
C ARG A 304 -13.37 16.06 25.83
N TRP A 305 -12.57 15.01 25.65
CA TRP A 305 -12.70 14.11 24.50
C TRP A 305 -14.06 13.39 24.50
N ASP A 306 -14.60 12.90 25.61
CA ASP A 306 -15.93 12.29 25.61
C ASP A 306 -17.03 13.23 25.08
N ARG A 307 -16.93 14.55 25.35
CA ARG A 307 -17.86 15.54 24.80
C ARG A 307 -17.66 15.73 23.29
N PHE A 308 -16.42 15.84 22.84
CA PHE A 308 -16.12 15.97 21.40
C PHE A 308 -16.48 14.71 20.60
N TYR A 309 -16.26 13.53 21.16
CA TYR A 309 -16.69 12.26 20.58
C TYR A 309 -18.22 12.25 20.38
N ARG A 310 -18.99 12.66 21.39
CA ARG A 310 -20.45 12.78 21.27
C ARG A 310 -20.85 13.76 20.16
N TYR A 311 -20.15 14.88 20.05
CA TYR A 311 -20.35 15.84 18.97
C TYR A 311 -20.11 15.20 17.59
N LEU A 312 -18.98 14.53 17.37
CA LEU A 312 -18.68 13.86 16.09
C LEU A 312 -19.69 12.75 15.78
N ARG A 313 -20.10 11.96 16.77
CA ARG A 313 -21.12 10.91 16.60
C ARG A 313 -22.47 11.46 16.19
N LYS A 314 -22.90 12.59 16.77
CA LYS A 314 -24.12 13.29 16.35
C LYS A 314 -24.06 13.72 14.88
N HIS A 315 -22.86 13.97 14.36
CA HIS A 315 -22.59 14.31 12.97
C HIS A 315 -22.16 13.12 12.12
N GLY A 316 -22.49 11.89 12.51
CA GLY A 316 -22.38 10.71 11.64
C GLY A 316 -20.96 10.14 11.45
N PHE A 317 -19.96 10.60 12.21
CA PHE A 317 -18.61 10.02 12.22
C PHE A 317 -18.63 8.59 12.75
N HIS A 318 -17.76 7.70 12.26
CA HIS A 318 -17.77 6.29 12.66
C HIS A 318 -17.72 6.08 14.19
N ARG A 319 -18.36 5.02 14.71
CA ARG A 319 -18.40 4.76 16.17
C ARG A 319 -17.03 4.48 16.81
N LYS A 320 -16.10 3.96 16.03
CA LYS A 320 -14.73 3.67 16.46
C LYS A 320 -13.77 4.67 15.84
N ALA A 321 -12.96 5.31 16.69
CA ALA A 321 -11.91 6.25 16.30
C ALA A 321 -10.57 5.52 16.13
N VAL A 322 -9.76 5.97 15.17
CA VAL A 322 -8.33 5.69 15.17
C VAL A 322 -7.67 6.73 16.05
N LEU A 323 -6.88 6.31 17.05
CA LEU A 323 -6.19 7.26 17.92
C LEU A 323 -4.74 7.43 17.48
N GLU A 324 -4.31 8.68 17.38
CA GLU A 324 -2.94 9.05 17.03
C GLU A 324 -2.29 9.87 18.14
N GLY A 325 -1.24 9.31 18.74
CA GLY A 325 -0.52 9.92 19.87
C GLY A 325 0.98 9.97 19.63
N MET A 326 1.54 11.17 19.43
CA MET A 326 2.98 11.38 19.34
C MET A 326 3.54 11.95 20.65
N SER A 327 4.69 11.46 21.12
CA SER A 327 5.36 11.94 22.34
C SER A 327 4.37 11.97 23.52
N ARG A 328 4.23 13.12 24.21
CA ARG A 328 3.26 13.34 25.30
C ARG A 328 1.79 13.08 24.92
N GLY A 329 1.48 12.99 23.63
CA GLY A 329 0.19 12.53 23.12
C GLY A 329 -0.15 11.09 23.52
N GLY A 330 0.86 10.26 23.81
CA GLY A 330 0.71 8.90 24.33
C GLY A 330 -0.17 8.84 25.59
N LEU A 331 0.09 9.71 26.57
CA LEU A 331 -0.69 9.84 27.79
C LEU A 331 -2.19 10.03 27.51
N ILE A 332 -2.52 10.84 26.51
CA ILE A 332 -3.92 11.17 26.17
C ILE A 332 -4.61 9.98 25.51
N VAL A 333 -4.01 9.43 24.45
CA VAL A 333 -4.66 8.38 23.64
C VAL A 333 -4.88 7.11 24.43
N TYR A 334 -3.91 6.72 25.27
CA TYR A 334 -4.02 5.50 26.07
C TYR A 334 -5.00 5.66 27.23
N ASN A 335 -5.00 6.80 27.93
CA ASN A 335 -5.95 7.02 29.03
C ASN A 335 -7.39 7.11 28.51
N TRP A 336 -7.61 7.74 27.35
CA TRP A 336 -8.94 7.74 26.73
C TRP A 336 -9.34 6.34 26.25
N ALA A 337 -8.45 5.59 25.59
CA ALA A 337 -8.71 4.22 25.14
C ALA A 337 -9.04 3.27 26.30
N ALA A 338 -8.34 3.39 27.42
CA ALA A 338 -8.55 2.57 28.61
C ALA A 338 -9.92 2.82 29.28
N LYS A 339 -10.46 4.03 29.16
CA LYS A 339 -11.81 4.40 29.61
C LYS A 339 -12.90 4.04 28.59
N ASN A 340 -12.55 4.00 27.30
CA ASN A 340 -13.49 3.86 26.19
C ASN A 340 -13.10 2.75 25.19
N PRO A 341 -12.82 1.51 25.64
CA PRO A 341 -12.21 0.49 24.79
C PRO A 341 -13.06 0.08 23.58
N ASP A 342 -14.38 0.13 23.70
CA ASP A 342 -15.33 -0.20 22.63
C ASP A 342 -15.42 0.88 21.53
N LYS A 343 -14.89 2.08 21.80
CA LYS A 343 -14.87 3.25 20.89
C LYS A 343 -13.56 3.38 20.10
N VAL A 344 -12.63 2.43 20.25
CA VAL A 344 -11.33 2.46 19.58
C VAL A 344 -11.26 1.43 18.45
N ALA A 345 -10.80 1.87 17.29
CA ALA A 345 -10.48 1.01 16.15
C ALA A 345 -9.06 0.45 16.28
N CYS A 346 -8.09 1.33 16.51
CA CYS A 346 -6.69 1.01 16.78
C CYS A 346 -5.98 2.24 17.37
N ILE A 347 -4.76 2.02 17.87
CA ILE A 347 -3.85 3.06 18.34
C ILE A 347 -2.61 3.04 17.46
N TYR A 348 -2.32 4.17 16.81
CA TYR A 348 -1.00 4.47 16.26
C TYR A 348 -0.33 5.48 17.19
N ALA A 349 0.85 5.14 17.70
CA ALA A 349 1.58 6.02 18.58
C ALA A 349 3.06 6.13 18.17
N ASP A 350 3.63 7.32 18.32
CA ASP A 350 5.00 7.63 17.87
C ASP A 350 5.83 8.19 19.02
N ALA A 351 6.92 7.51 19.36
CA ALA A 351 7.69 7.73 20.58
C ALA A 351 6.79 8.07 21.79
N PRO A 352 5.75 7.27 22.09
CA PRO A 352 4.73 7.68 23.04
C PRO A 352 5.25 7.69 24.47
N VAL A 353 4.97 8.76 25.19
CA VAL A 353 5.11 8.76 26.64
C VAL A 353 4.07 7.82 27.22
N MET A 354 4.54 6.81 27.94
CA MET A 354 3.73 5.77 28.56
C MET A 354 3.71 5.86 30.09
N ASP A 355 4.61 6.64 30.68
CA ASP A 355 4.74 6.81 32.13
C ASP A 355 5.22 8.23 32.48
N ILE A 356 4.47 8.93 33.35
CA ILE A 356 4.81 10.28 33.80
C ILE A 356 6.12 10.36 34.58
N THR A 357 6.55 9.25 35.21
CA THR A 357 7.82 9.16 35.93
C THR A 357 9.03 9.14 34.99
N SER A 358 8.86 8.57 33.79
CA SER A 358 9.83 8.68 32.70
C SER A 358 9.83 10.11 32.18
N TRP A 359 8.75 10.53 31.52
CA TRP A 359 8.56 11.90 31.06
C TRP A 359 7.18 12.41 31.48
N PRO A 360 7.03 13.59 32.11
CA PRO A 360 8.02 14.66 32.18
C PRO A 360 8.97 14.62 33.40
N MET A 361 8.76 13.73 34.37
CA MET A 361 9.46 13.84 35.67
C MET A 361 10.96 13.52 35.62
N GLY A 362 11.45 12.78 34.61
CA GLY A 362 12.87 12.46 34.46
C GLY A 362 13.43 11.65 35.64
N LYS A 363 12.65 10.70 36.19
CA LYS A 363 13.09 9.84 37.31
C LYS A 363 13.91 8.63 36.86
N GLY A 364 13.98 8.39 35.55
CA GLY A 364 14.84 7.39 34.91
C GLY A 364 16.01 8.03 34.15
N SER A 365 16.26 7.53 32.95
CA SER A 365 17.22 8.04 31.96
C SER A 365 16.64 9.10 31.02
N SER A 366 15.32 9.32 31.04
CA SER A 366 14.70 10.43 30.31
C SER A 366 15.29 11.77 30.76
N GLU A 367 15.55 12.66 29.80
CA GLU A 367 15.95 14.05 30.07
C GLU A 367 14.89 14.83 30.89
N GLY A 368 13.64 14.38 30.88
CA GLY A 368 12.54 15.02 31.60
C GLY A 368 12.23 16.44 31.12
N SER A 369 11.39 17.14 31.89
CA SER A 369 11.07 18.56 31.72
C SER A 369 10.51 19.11 33.03
N ALA A 370 11.29 19.95 33.71
CA ALA A 370 10.88 20.56 34.98
C ALA A 370 9.64 21.46 34.82
N GLU A 371 9.52 22.15 33.68
CA GLU A 371 8.36 22.99 33.37
C GLU A 371 7.10 22.14 33.18
N ASP A 372 7.18 21.09 32.37
CA ASP A 372 6.05 20.18 32.14
C ASP A 372 5.69 19.38 33.39
N THR A 373 6.67 19.05 34.24
CA THR A 373 6.42 18.40 35.53
C THR A 373 5.54 19.28 36.42
N ARG A 374 5.88 20.56 36.57
CA ARG A 374 5.07 21.51 37.35
C ARG A 374 3.64 21.63 36.81
N ARG A 375 3.49 21.79 35.50
CA ARG A 375 2.16 21.88 34.85
C ARG A 375 1.36 20.59 35.04
N MET A 376 1.99 19.43 34.84
CA MET A 376 1.36 18.13 35.03
C MET A 376 0.88 17.97 36.47
N MET A 377 1.72 18.28 37.47
CA MET A 377 1.35 18.22 38.88
C MET A 377 0.13 19.12 39.20
N GLU A 378 0.10 20.35 38.68
CA GLU A 378 -1.03 21.26 38.87
C GLU A 378 -2.33 20.71 38.25
N VAL A 379 -2.23 20.16 37.04
CA VAL A 379 -3.40 19.65 36.30
C VAL A 379 -4.02 18.45 36.99
N TYR A 380 -3.18 17.51 37.46
CA TYR A 380 -3.59 16.33 38.22
C TYR A 380 -3.92 16.64 39.68
N GLY A 381 -3.45 17.76 40.23
CA GLY A 381 -3.64 18.15 41.62
C GLY A 381 -2.74 17.38 42.59
N PHE A 382 -1.59 16.88 42.13
CA PHE A 382 -0.65 16.17 42.99
C PHE A 382 0.01 17.13 43.98
N SER A 383 0.00 16.74 45.26
CA SER A 383 0.57 17.51 46.36
C SER A 383 2.09 17.32 46.47
N SER A 384 2.64 16.26 45.87
CA SER A 384 4.08 15.99 45.83
C SER A 384 4.48 15.15 44.61
N GLU A 385 5.76 15.19 44.23
CA GLU A 385 6.29 14.29 43.19
C GLU A 385 6.26 12.82 43.62
N GLN A 386 6.30 12.54 44.92
CA GLN A 386 6.14 11.17 45.43
C GLN A 386 4.73 10.65 45.13
N GLU A 387 3.70 11.46 45.40
CA GLU A 387 2.32 11.12 45.05
C GLU A 387 2.16 10.87 43.55
N ALA A 388 2.77 11.74 42.72
CA ALA A 388 2.78 11.56 41.27
C ALA A 388 3.49 10.25 40.85
N ALA A 389 4.62 9.91 41.47
CA ALA A 389 5.37 8.70 41.15
C ALA A 389 4.66 7.40 41.57
N GLU A 390 3.83 7.46 42.61
CA GLU A 390 3.06 6.31 43.11
C GLU A 390 1.72 6.14 42.38
N TRP A 391 1.32 7.11 41.54
CA TRP A 391 0.05 7.10 40.81
C TRP A 391 -0.05 5.95 39.79
N LYS A 392 -1.22 5.29 39.76
CA LYS A 392 -1.50 4.08 38.95
C LYS A 392 -2.48 4.29 37.79
N GLY A 393 -2.35 5.43 37.12
CA GLY A 393 -3.16 5.76 35.94
C GLY A 393 -2.34 6.02 34.68
N ASN A 394 -1.08 5.55 34.64
CA ASN A 394 -0.25 5.69 33.46
C ASN A 394 -0.75 4.76 32.33
N PRO A 395 -0.45 5.09 31.06
CA PRO A 395 -0.64 4.16 29.95
C PRO A 395 -0.10 2.74 30.20
N LEU A 396 1.04 2.61 30.88
CA LEU A 396 1.58 1.30 31.28
C LEU A 396 0.63 0.51 32.20
N ASP A 397 -0.01 1.18 33.17
CA ASP A 397 -1.00 0.56 34.07
C ASP A 397 -2.28 0.11 33.33
N HIS A 398 -2.48 0.57 32.10
CA HIS A 398 -3.65 0.27 31.27
C HIS A 398 -3.46 -0.89 30.30
N ALA A 399 -2.25 -1.46 30.16
CA ALA A 399 -1.95 -2.57 29.24
C ALA A 399 -2.98 -3.72 29.33
N GLY A 400 -3.32 -4.15 30.55
CA GLY A 400 -4.34 -5.18 30.78
C GLY A 400 -5.72 -4.86 30.21
N ARG A 401 -6.14 -3.59 30.23
CA ARG A 401 -7.43 -3.15 29.66
C ARG A 401 -7.37 -3.15 28.13
N ILE A 402 -6.28 -2.64 27.57
CA ILE A 402 -6.05 -2.59 26.12
C ILE A 402 -6.00 -4.00 25.53
N ALA A 403 -5.25 -4.91 26.16
CA ALA A 403 -5.14 -6.32 25.75
C ALA A 403 -6.49 -7.03 25.78
N ARG A 404 -7.25 -6.92 26.88
CA ARG A 404 -8.60 -7.54 26.99
C ARG A 404 -9.58 -7.00 25.97
N ALA A 405 -9.46 -5.73 25.58
CA ALA A 405 -10.30 -5.13 24.56
C ALA A 405 -9.91 -5.57 23.13
N GLY A 406 -8.75 -6.21 22.95
CA GLY A 406 -8.25 -6.61 21.64
C GLY A 406 -7.98 -5.43 20.72
N ILE A 407 -7.59 -4.28 21.28
CA ILE A 407 -7.29 -3.07 20.49
C ILE A 407 -5.95 -3.29 19.77
N PRO A 408 -5.90 -3.24 18.43
CA PRO A 408 -4.63 -3.27 17.70
C PRO A 408 -3.79 -2.04 18.02
N VAL A 409 -2.50 -2.24 18.26
CA VAL A 409 -1.55 -1.17 18.57
C VAL A 409 -0.33 -1.24 17.65
N LEU A 410 0.07 -0.08 17.15
CA LEU A 410 1.32 0.15 16.43
C LEU A 410 2.11 1.28 17.10
N HIS A 411 3.35 0.99 17.50
CA HIS A 411 4.33 2.00 17.91
C HIS A 411 5.38 2.22 16.81
N VAL A 412 5.81 3.46 16.64
CA VAL A 412 7.03 3.83 15.91
C VAL A 412 7.97 4.52 16.90
N VAL A 413 9.22 4.06 17.01
CA VAL A 413 10.17 4.57 18.01
C VAL A 413 11.56 4.80 17.43
N GLY A 414 12.28 5.78 17.97
CA GLY A 414 13.71 5.93 17.77
C GLY A 414 14.49 5.16 18.83
N ASP A 415 15.43 4.31 18.43
CA ASP A 415 16.15 3.44 19.38
C ASP A 415 17.12 4.20 20.29
N ALA A 416 17.50 5.42 19.91
CA ALA A 416 18.38 6.31 20.65
C ALA A 416 17.61 7.50 21.28
N ASP A 417 16.30 7.37 21.48
CA ASP A 417 15.47 8.41 22.10
C ASP A 417 15.86 8.64 23.57
N THR A 418 16.30 9.86 23.90
CA THR A 418 16.65 10.29 25.26
C THR A 418 15.52 11.07 25.94
N VAL A 419 14.51 11.51 25.19
CA VAL A 419 13.35 12.25 25.72
C VAL A 419 12.29 11.26 26.20
N VAL A 420 11.99 10.26 25.38
CA VAL A 420 11.06 9.17 25.69
C VAL A 420 11.77 7.83 25.51
N PRO A 421 12.67 7.44 26.44
CA PRO A 421 13.48 6.23 26.28
C PRO A 421 12.62 4.99 26.07
N VAL A 422 12.96 4.21 25.04
CA VAL A 422 12.25 2.98 24.66
C VAL A 422 12.20 2.00 25.83
N ALA A 423 13.31 1.89 26.57
CA ALA A 423 13.46 0.99 27.72
C ALA A 423 12.52 1.31 28.90
N GLU A 424 12.06 2.56 29.02
CA GLU A 424 11.14 3.01 30.07
C GLU A 424 9.68 3.02 29.62
N ASN A 425 9.44 3.08 28.31
CA ASN A 425 8.11 3.29 27.75
C ASN A 425 7.69 2.10 26.88
N THR A 426 8.01 2.14 25.59
CA THR A 426 7.49 1.16 24.61
C THR A 426 7.92 -0.27 24.91
N ALA A 427 9.17 -0.52 25.33
CA ALA A 427 9.64 -1.88 25.63
C ALA A 427 8.89 -2.50 26.83
N VAL A 428 8.58 -1.70 27.85
CA VAL A 428 7.82 -2.15 29.02
C VAL A 428 6.40 -2.52 28.61
N PHE A 429 5.74 -1.66 27.83
CA PHE A 429 4.39 -1.91 27.32
C PHE A 429 4.35 -3.13 26.41
N GLU A 430 5.29 -3.26 25.46
CA GLU A 430 5.37 -4.39 24.54
C GLU A 430 5.56 -5.72 25.28
N ALA A 431 6.46 -5.76 26.27
CA ALA A 431 6.68 -6.96 27.07
C ALA A 431 5.41 -7.39 27.83
N GLU A 432 4.68 -6.44 28.43
CA GLU A 432 3.45 -6.74 29.15
C GLU A 432 2.32 -7.18 28.21
N MET A 433 2.13 -6.49 27.09
CA MET A 433 1.14 -6.86 26.08
C MET A 433 1.41 -8.26 25.48
N LYS A 434 2.69 -8.61 25.27
CA LYS A 434 3.12 -9.95 24.88
C LYS A 434 2.79 -10.99 25.96
N ARG A 435 3.07 -10.70 27.23
CA ARG A 435 2.72 -11.58 28.37
C ARG A 435 1.22 -11.83 28.46
N LEU A 436 0.41 -10.84 28.08
CA LEU A 436 -1.05 -10.90 28.05
C LEU A 436 -1.64 -11.56 26.78
N GLY A 437 -0.81 -11.99 25.83
CA GLY A 437 -1.26 -12.63 24.59
C GLY A 437 -1.83 -11.67 23.54
N ALA A 438 -1.58 -10.37 23.65
CA ALA A 438 -2.03 -9.34 22.72
C ALA A 438 -0.83 -8.52 22.20
N PRO A 439 0.08 -9.10 21.41
CA PRO A 439 1.33 -8.44 21.03
C PRO A 439 1.09 -7.12 20.27
N VAL A 440 1.96 -6.15 20.53
CA VAL A 440 1.99 -4.84 19.86
C VAL A 440 2.92 -4.93 18.66
N LYS A 441 2.62 -4.21 17.58
CA LYS A 441 3.57 -4.02 16.48
C LYS A 441 4.47 -2.82 16.80
N VAL A 442 5.79 -3.00 16.75
CA VAL A 442 6.76 -1.90 16.96
C VAL A 442 7.64 -1.76 15.73
N ILE A 443 7.76 -0.53 15.23
CA ILE A 443 8.70 -0.16 14.16
C ILE A 443 9.83 0.64 14.80
N HIS A 444 11.00 0.01 14.86
CA HIS A 444 12.23 0.61 15.37
C HIS A 444 12.93 1.41 14.27
N LYS A 445 13.43 2.59 14.62
CA LYS A 445 14.31 3.43 13.80
C LYS A 445 15.72 3.41 14.43
N PRO A 446 16.61 2.50 13.98
CA PRO A 446 17.93 2.34 14.59
C PRO A 446 18.75 3.62 14.56
N GLY A 447 19.34 3.97 15.71
CA GLY A 447 20.19 5.15 15.87
C GLY A 447 19.45 6.50 15.83
N MET A 448 18.13 6.50 15.67
CA MET A 448 17.33 7.73 15.68
C MET A 448 16.94 8.11 17.12
N GLY A 449 17.02 9.41 17.43
CA GLY A 449 16.54 9.97 18.70
C GLY A 449 15.02 10.21 18.68
N HIS A 450 14.57 11.17 19.48
CA HIS A 450 13.14 11.51 19.60
C HIS A 450 12.50 11.96 18.27
N HIS A 451 13.28 12.62 17.43
CA HIS A 451 12.85 13.14 16.14
C HIS A 451 13.65 12.54 14.99
N PRO A 452 13.07 12.52 13.77
CA PRO A 452 11.72 12.94 13.41
C PRO A 452 10.65 11.93 13.86
N HIS A 453 9.41 12.40 14.06
CA HIS A 453 8.25 11.53 14.25
C HIS A 453 7.79 10.94 12.90
N SER A 454 6.95 9.91 12.98
CA SER A 454 6.41 9.16 11.85
C SER A 454 7.50 8.47 11.00
N LEU A 455 7.08 7.89 9.88
CA LEU A 455 7.93 7.36 8.82
C LEU A 455 7.86 8.30 7.63
N ASN A 456 8.93 8.43 6.84
CA ASN A 456 8.88 9.25 5.64
C ASN A 456 7.83 8.71 4.64
N ASN A 457 7.93 7.42 4.30
CA ASN A 457 6.85 6.71 3.62
C ASN A 457 5.85 6.19 4.68
N PRO A 458 4.61 6.72 4.74
CA PRO A 458 3.63 6.37 5.77
C PRO A 458 2.93 5.03 5.52
N GLU A 459 3.18 4.36 4.40
CA GLU A 459 2.47 3.14 3.98
C GLU A 459 2.37 2.06 5.08
N PRO A 460 3.41 1.75 5.89
CA PRO A 460 3.29 0.76 6.96
C PRO A 460 2.27 1.14 8.04
N ILE A 461 2.14 2.44 8.35
CA ILE A 461 1.19 2.98 9.34
C ILE A 461 -0.21 2.99 8.74
N VAL A 462 -0.35 3.48 7.50
CA VAL A 462 -1.63 3.53 6.78
C VAL A 462 -2.20 2.12 6.59
N LYS A 463 -1.37 1.15 6.18
CA LYS A 463 -1.75 -0.26 6.05
C LYS A 463 -2.29 -0.81 7.37
N PHE A 464 -1.61 -0.56 8.48
CA PHE A 464 -2.06 -0.99 9.81
C PHE A 464 -3.45 -0.42 10.15
N ILE A 465 -3.67 0.88 9.91
CA ILE A 465 -4.95 1.54 10.18
C ILE A 465 -6.06 0.99 9.28
N LEU A 466 -5.77 0.78 7.99
CA LEU A 466 -6.73 0.19 7.06
C LEU A 466 -7.10 -1.25 7.44
N GLN A 467 -6.14 -2.05 7.91
CA GLN A 467 -6.39 -3.42 8.39
C GLN A 467 -7.30 -3.39 9.64
N ALA A 468 -6.94 -2.59 10.65
CA ALA A 468 -7.71 -2.48 11.88
C ALA A 468 -9.14 -1.93 11.69
N THR A 469 -9.35 -1.18 10.61
CA THR A 469 -10.67 -0.62 10.26
C THR A 469 -11.41 -1.44 9.21
N GLY A 470 -10.89 -2.60 8.78
CA GLY A 470 -11.53 -3.47 7.78
C GLY A 470 -11.63 -2.84 6.38
N ARG A 471 -10.71 -1.92 6.06
CA ARG A 471 -10.67 -1.15 4.80
C ARG A 471 -9.44 -1.48 3.94
N TYR A 472 -8.56 -2.35 4.41
CA TYR A 472 -7.41 -2.79 3.64
C TYR A 472 -7.84 -3.74 2.51
N GLY A 473 -7.45 -3.39 1.28
CA GLY A 473 -7.55 -4.31 0.15
C GLY A 473 -6.24 -5.10 0.02
N ASN A 474 -6.32 -6.43 -0.01
CA ASN A 474 -5.13 -7.28 -0.13
C ASN A 474 -4.56 -7.23 -1.57
N PRO A 475 -3.38 -6.62 -1.78
CA PRO A 475 -2.76 -6.49 -3.10
C PRO A 475 -2.39 -7.84 -3.74
N CYS A 476 -2.21 -8.90 -2.95
CA CYS A 476 -1.86 -10.24 -3.44
C CYS A 476 -3.00 -10.89 -4.23
N THR A 477 -4.24 -10.39 -4.08
CA THR A 477 -5.44 -10.92 -4.75
C THR A 477 -5.88 -10.12 -5.97
N GLN A 478 -5.20 -9.01 -6.25
CA GLN A 478 -5.55 -8.10 -7.34
C GLN A 478 -4.70 -8.41 -8.56
N ALA A 479 -5.32 -8.94 -9.62
CA ALA A 479 -4.62 -9.25 -10.86
C ALA A 479 -4.00 -7.99 -11.49
N VAL A 480 -2.68 -7.92 -11.53
CA VAL A 480 -1.92 -6.87 -12.23
C VAL A 480 -0.70 -7.50 -12.92
N PRO A 481 -0.30 -7.02 -14.11
CA PRO A 481 0.87 -7.55 -14.79
C PRO A 481 2.13 -7.28 -13.96
N GLY A 482 3.19 -8.04 -14.23
CA GLY A 482 4.52 -7.64 -13.78
C GLY A 482 4.97 -6.41 -14.57
N ASN A 483 5.85 -5.63 -13.95
CA ASN A 483 6.43 -4.41 -14.53
C ASN A 483 7.96 -4.45 -14.39
N GLU A 484 8.51 -5.66 -14.45
CA GLU A 484 9.88 -5.91 -14.10
C GLU A 484 10.81 -5.94 -15.32
N PHE A 485 11.95 -5.29 -15.18
CA PHE A 485 13.05 -5.33 -16.12
C PHE A 485 14.36 -5.55 -15.35
N ARG A 486 14.91 -6.77 -15.40
CA ARG A 486 16.17 -7.10 -14.73
C ARG A 486 17.02 -8.02 -15.61
N SER A 487 18.25 -7.60 -15.93
CA SER A 487 19.23 -8.42 -16.65
C SER A 487 19.56 -9.73 -15.91
N ALA A 488 19.47 -9.75 -14.59
CA ALA A 488 19.73 -10.93 -13.75
C ALA A 488 18.55 -11.93 -13.66
N ALA A 489 17.42 -11.69 -14.34
CA ALA A 489 16.23 -12.54 -14.25
C ALA A 489 16.34 -13.88 -15.01
N GLY A 490 17.52 -14.20 -15.59
CA GLY A 490 17.73 -15.40 -16.40
C GLY A 490 17.03 -15.32 -17.76
N TRP A 491 16.90 -14.11 -18.30
CA TRP A 491 16.32 -13.84 -19.61
C TRP A 491 17.41 -13.46 -20.62
N LYS A 492 17.13 -13.61 -21.90
CA LYS A 492 17.98 -13.04 -22.96
C LYS A 492 18.06 -11.53 -22.81
N GLU A 493 19.23 -10.96 -23.07
CA GLU A 493 19.46 -9.52 -23.00
C GLU A 493 18.42 -8.74 -23.83
N GLY A 494 17.94 -7.62 -23.28
CA GLY A 494 16.87 -6.81 -23.88
C GLY A 494 15.45 -7.32 -23.63
N SER A 495 15.27 -8.48 -23.00
CA SER A 495 13.93 -8.99 -22.64
C SER A 495 13.40 -8.30 -21.37
N GLU A 496 12.10 -8.07 -21.35
CA GLU A 496 11.34 -7.59 -20.20
C GLU A 496 10.13 -8.49 -19.91
N TRP A 497 9.44 -8.27 -18.79
CA TRP A 497 8.38 -9.14 -18.30
C TRP A 497 7.33 -9.49 -19.37
N HIS A 498 6.83 -8.53 -20.15
CA HIS A 498 5.82 -8.78 -21.20
C HIS A 498 6.38 -9.57 -22.38
N THR A 499 7.64 -9.39 -22.78
CA THR A 499 8.27 -10.25 -23.80
C THR A 499 8.38 -11.70 -23.35
N VAL A 500 8.70 -11.91 -22.06
CA VAL A 500 8.78 -13.26 -21.48
C VAL A 500 7.39 -13.85 -21.32
N GLU A 501 6.38 -13.04 -21.00
CA GLU A 501 4.99 -13.47 -20.97
C GLU A 501 4.54 -13.94 -22.36
N ARG A 502 4.81 -13.20 -23.43
CA ARG A 502 4.51 -13.61 -24.80
C ARG A 502 5.26 -14.87 -25.25
N ASP A 503 6.53 -15.05 -24.83
CA ASP A 503 7.28 -16.29 -25.09
C ASP A 503 6.65 -17.51 -24.41
N ILE A 504 5.87 -17.34 -23.32
CA ILE A 504 5.02 -18.42 -22.78
C ILE A 504 3.98 -18.78 -23.82
N GLU A 505 3.17 -17.82 -24.26
CA GLU A 505 2.06 -18.06 -25.17
C GLU A 505 2.52 -18.73 -26.46
N GLU A 506 3.60 -18.23 -27.06
CA GLU A 506 4.21 -18.84 -28.24
C GLU A 506 4.65 -20.29 -28.01
N SER A 507 5.20 -20.61 -26.83
CA SER A 507 5.63 -21.97 -26.50
C SER A 507 4.48 -22.96 -26.30
N LEU A 508 3.26 -22.47 -26.06
CA LEU A 508 2.07 -23.29 -25.82
C LEU A 508 1.25 -23.54 -27.09
N GLN A 509 1.34 -22.66 -28.08
CA GLN A 509 0.53 -22.71 -29.31
C GLN A 509 0.70 -24.04 -30.07
N GLY A 510 -0.44 -24.63 -30.48
CA GLY A 510 -0.47 -25.85 -31.31
C GLY A 510 -0.06 -27.13 -30.59
N ARG A 511 0.14 -27.10 -29.26
CA ARG A 511 0.56 -28.27 -28.48
C ARG A 511 -0.60 -28.87 -27.69
N GLN A 512 -0.40 -30.11 -27.26
CA GLN A 512 -1.19 -30.75 -26.21
C GLN A 512 -0.22 -31.24 -25.14
N LEU A 513 -0.44 -30.86 -23.89
CA LEU A 513 0.51 -31.14 -22.81
C LEU A 513 -0.07 -32.12 -21.79
N LYS A 514 0.80 -32.97 -21.24
CA LYS A 514 0.51 -33.72 -20.03
C LYS A 514 0.63 -32.82 -18.79
N LEU A 515 1.62 -31.92 -18.77
CA LEU A 515 1.88 -31.04 -17.63
C LEU A 515 2.15 -29.59 -18.06
N LEU A 516 1.48 -28.64 -17.41
CA LEU A 516 1.83 -27.22 -17.45
C LEU A 516 2.21 -26.73 -16.04
N LEU A 517 3.41 -26.15 -15.89
CA LEU A 517 3.88 -25.58 -14.63
C LEU A 517 3.63 -24.06 -14.62
N LEU A 518 2.95 -23.55 -13.60
CA LEU A 518 2.64 -22.13 -13.41
C LEU A 518 3.31 -21.59 -12.15
N GLY A 519 4.08 -20.51 -12.26
CA GLY A 519 4.76 -19.96 -11.08
C GLY A 519 5.75 -18.84 -11.37
N ASN A 520 6.75 -18.75 -10.49
CA ASN A 520 7.78 -17.71 -10.50
C ASN A 520 9.14 -18.21 -11.01
N SER A 521 10.26 -17.66 -10.50
CA SER A 521 11.63 -18.04 -10.86
C SER A 521 11.94 -19.52 -10.65
N ILE A 522 11.42 -20.16 -9.59
CA ILE A 522 11.59 -21.60 -9.36
C ILE A 522 10.86 -22.39 -10.45
N THR A 523 9.72 -21.89 -10.93
CA THR A 523 9.05 -22.52 -12.06
C THR A 523 9.77 -22.22 -13.38
N GLN A 524 10.29 -21.01 -13.56
CA GLN A 524 11.06 -20.63 -14.76
C GLN A 524 12.30 -21.51 -14.93
N GLY A 525 12.97 -21.92 -13.83
CA GLY A 525 14.17 -22.75 -13.88
C GLY A 525 13.95 -24.18 -14.43
N TRP A 526 12.70 -24.62 -14.64
CA TRP A 526 12.43 -25.79 -15.47
C TRP A 526 12.78 -25.54 -16.94
N GLY A 527 12.62 -24.31 -17.42
CA GLY A 527 12.96 -23.87 -18.77
C GLY A 527 11.96 -24.31 -19.83
N GLY A 528 11.72 -25.61 -20.00
CA GLY A 528 10.87 -26.15 -21.06
C GLY A 528 11.38 -25.79 -22.47
N GLN A 529 10.49 -25.43 -23.41
CA GLN A 529 10.86 -25.01 -24.77
C GLN A 529 10.99 -23.49 -24.95
N ARG A 530 11.04 -22.75 -23.84
CA ARG A 530 11.08 -21.27 -23.79
C ARG A 530 12.34 -20.72 -24.45
N LYS A 531 12.18 -19.77 -25.40
CA LYS A 531 13.29 -19.23 -26.19
C LYS A 531 14.02 -18.11 -25.48
N LEU A 532 13.35 -17.40 -24.57
CA LEU A 532 13.92 -16.24 -23.88
C LEU A 532 14.53 -16.59 -22.52
N VAL A 533 14.29 -17.78 -21.99
CA VAL A 533 14.86 -18.26 -20.73
C VAL A 533 16.26 -18.86 -20.97
N THR A 534 17.27 -18.30 -20.32
CA THR A 534 18.68 -18.72 -20.47
C THR A 534 19.14 -19.70 -19.37
N TRP A 535 18.45 -19.71 -18.23
CA TRP A 535 18.75 -20.57 -17.08
C TRP A 535 17.66 -21.64 -16.89
N LYS A 536 18.01 -22.93 -17.08
CA LYS A 536 17.07 -24.06 -17.11
C LYS A 536 17.57 -25.35 -16.46
N PRO A 537 18.06 -25.32 -15.20
CA PRO A 537 18.62 -26.49 -14.52
C PRO A 537 17.63 -27.66 -14.36
N GLY A 538 16.31 -27.42 -14.38
CA GLY A 538 15.31 -28.47 -14.21
C GLY A 538 14.93 -29.22 -15.48
N LYS A 539 15.34 -28.75 -16.68
CA LYS A 539 14.82 -29.30 -17.93
C LYS A 539 15.11 -30.79 -18.09
N ALA A 540 16.37 -31.18 -17.89
CA ALA A 540 16.80 -32.57 -18.07
C ALA A 540 16.09 -33.53 -17.09
N ALA A 541 15.83 -33.08 -15.86
CA ALA A 541 15.10 -33.86 -14.87
C ALA A 541 13.66 -34.11 -15.31
N MET A 542 12.95 -33.07 -15.79
CA MET A 542 11.57 -33.20 -16.21
C MET A 542 11.41 -34.00 -17.52
N ASP A 543 12.33 -33.81 -18.49
CA ASP A 543 12.37 -34.62 -19.70
C ASP A 543 12.55 -36.11 -19.39
N ARG A 544 13.38 -36.46 -18.39
CA ARG A 544 13.60 -37.84 -17.94
C ARG A 544 12.32 -38.49 -17.39
N VAL A 545 11.48 -37.74 -16.68
CA VAL A 545 10.30 -38.30 -16.00
C VAL A 545 9.02 -38.27 -16.86
N LEU A 546 8.83 -37.28 -17.73
CA LEU A 546 7.61 -37.11 -18.54
C LEU A 546 7.83 -37.25 -20.06
N GLY A 547 9.07 -37.22 -20.51
CA GLY A 547 9.42 -37.19 -21.93
C GLY A 547 9.47 -35.76 -22.50
N GLU A 548 10.31 -35.57 -23.51
CA GLU A 548 10.45 -34.30 -24.20
C GLU A 548 9.14 -33.90 -24.91
N GLY A 549 8.76 -32.62 -24.82
CA GLY A 549 7.58 -32.08 -25.50
C GLY A 549 6.24 -32.32 -24.78
N CYS A 550 6.17 -33.25 -23.83
CA CYS A 550 4.97 -33.57 -23.05
C CYS A 550 4.62 -32.53 -21.97
N TRP A 551 5.49 -31.55 -21.72
CA TRP A 551 5.33 -30.58 -20.66
C TRP A 551 5.84 -29.19 -21.08
N GLU A 552 5.46 -28.15 -20.34
CA GLU A 552 5.98 -26.79 -20.53
C GLU A 552 6.00 -26.00 -19.20
N SER A 553 6.87 -24.98 -19.14
CA SER A 553 6.95 -24.05 -18.02
C SER A 553 6.46 -22.64 -18.39
N ALA A 554 5.44 -22.19 -17.67
CA ALA A 554 4.94 -20.82 -17.66
C ALA A 554 5.35 -20.08 -16.37
N GLY A 555 6.61 -20.25 -15.98
CA GLY A 555 7.24 -19.49 -14.90
C GLY A 555 7.86 -18.18 -15.38
N ILE A 556 7.71 -17.11 -14.59
CA ILE A 556 8.42 -15.84 -14.80
C ILE A 556 9.14 -15.44 -13.53
N SER A 557 10.45 -15.17 -13.61
CA SER A 557 11.24 -14.71 -12.48
C SER A 557 10.67 -13.42 -11.88
N GLY A 558 10.69 -13.32 -10.54
CA GLY A 558 10.13 -12.18 -9.81
C GLY A 558 8.62 -12.18 -9.61
N ASP A 559 7.86 -13.02 -10.32
CA ASP A 559 6.40 -13.04 -10.20
C ASP A 559 5.94 -13.26 -8.75
N ARG A 560 4.97 -12.44 -8.38
CA ARG A 560 4.14 -12.58 -7.18
C ARG A 560 2.77 -13.15 -7.54
N THR A 561 1.97 -13.46 -6.53
CA THR A 561 0.60 -14.00 -6.69
C THR A 561 -0.26 -13.17 -7.64
N GLN A 562 -0.26 -11.84 -7.50
CA GLN A 562 -1.00 -10.92 -8.38
C GLN A 562 -0.58 -10.98 -9.86
N ASN A 563 0.70 -11.28 -10.13
CA ASN A 563 1.24 -11.30 -11.49
C ASN A 563 0.83 -12.58 -12.20
N LEU A 564 1.00 -13.73 -11.53
CA LEU A 564 0.51 -14.99 -12.07
C LEU A 564 -1.01 -14.98 -12.20
N LEU A 565 -1.75 -14.38 -11.27
CA LEU A 565 -3.20 -14.23 -11.37
C LEU A 565 -3.59 -13.45 -12.64
N TRP A 566 -2.89 -12.37 -12.96
CA TRP A 566 -3.10 -11.62 -14.19
C TRP A 566 -2.79 -12.45 -15.43
N ARG A 567 -1.66 -13.17 -15.44
CA ARG A 567 -1.27 -14.01 -16.58
C ARG A 567 -2.27 -15.12 -16.86
N ILE A 568 -2.78 -15.78 -15.83
CA ILE A 568 -3.79 -16.83 -16.02
C ILE A 568 -5.08 -16.24 -16.60
N ARG A 569 -5.48 -15.02 -16.21
CA ARG A 569 -6.71 -14.36 -16.70
C ARG A 569 -6.61 -13.86 -18.13
N ASN A 570 -5.45 -13.34 -18.50
CA ASN A 570 -5.27 -12.62 -19.76
C ASN A 570 -4.53 -13.44 -20.82
N GLY A 571 -3.75 -14.44 -20.39
CA GLY A 571 -3.04 -15.34 -21.28
C GLY A 571 -3.91 -16.53 -21.69
N ASN A 572 -3.81 -16.96 -22.94
CA ASN A 572 -4.57 -18.11 -23.45
C ASN A 572 -3.88 -19.45 -23.14
N TYR A 573 -3.48 -19.67 -21.88
CA TYR A 573 -2.61 -20.80 -21.53
C TYR A 573 -3.30 -22.16 -21.68
N ASN A 574 -4.64 -22.20 -21.57
CA ASN A 574 -5.41 -23.44 -21.78
C ASN A 574 -5.50 -23.86 -23.27
N CYS A 575 -4.93 -23.09 -24.21
CA CYS A 575 -4.84 -23.51 -25.61
C CYS A 575 -4.12 -24.85 -25.79
N CYS A 576 -3.23 -25.19 -24.86
CA CYS A 576 -2.48 -26.44 -24.85
C CYS A 576 -3.17 -27.61 -24.13
N ARG A 577 -4.39 -27.41 -23.62
CA ARG A 577 -5.25 -28.40 -22.93
C ARG A 577 -4.48 -29.36 -22.00
N PRO A 578 -3.78 -28.83 -20.97
CA PRO A 578 -2.93 -29.67 -20.14
C PRO A 578 -3.75 -30.67 -19.32
N GLU A 579 -3.29 -31.92 -19.20
CA GLU A 579 -3.96 -32.88 -18.29
C GLU A 579 -3.78 -32.47 -16.82
N TYR A 580 -2.58 -32.02 -16.45
CA TYR A 580 -2.23 -31.54 -15.13
C TYR A 580 -1.68 -30.12 -15.17
N VAL A 581 -2.09 -29.29 -14.20
CA VAL A 581 -1.53 -27.96 -13.97
C VAL A 581 -0.95 -27.91 -12.57
N VAL A 582 0.33 -27.56 -12.45
CA VAL A 582 0.98 -27.33 -11.15
C VAL A 582 1.05 -25.83 -10.92
N VAL A 583 0.58 -25.36 -9.76
CA VAL A 583 0.71 -23.97 -9.33
C VAL A 583 1.71 -23.90 -8.18
N ALA A 584 2.79 -23.12 -8.34
CA ALA A 584 3.81 -22.88 -7.33
C ALA A 584 4.21 -21.39 -7.30
N ILE A 585 3.66 -20.62 -6.36
CA ILE A 585 3.80 -19.15 -6.30
C ILE A 585 3.76 -18.65 -4.84
N GLY A 586 4.34 -17.48 -4.58
CA GLY A 586 4.15 -16.75 -3.33
C GLY A 586 5.44 -16.36 -2.59
N ILE A 587 6.57 -17.05 -2.80
CA ILE A 587 7.80 -16.71 -2.06
C ILE A 587 8.27 -15.26 -2.32
N ASN A 588 8.08 -14.75 -3.54
CA ASN A 588 8.42 -13.36 -3.89
C ASN A 588 7.53 -12.33 -3.20
N ASN A 589 6.31 -12.68 -2.79
CA ASN A 589 5.47 -11.80 -1.97
C ASN A 589 6.13 -11.55 -0.61
N LEU A 590 6.74 -12.59 -0.03
CA LEU A 590 7.44 -12.49 1.25
C LEU A 590 8.79 -11.76 1.11
N VAL A 591 9.67 -12.25 0.22
CA VAL A 591 11.09 -11.83 0.20
C VAL A 591 11.36 -10.56 -0.60
N VAL A 592 10.50 -10.21 -1.55
CA VAL A 592 10.60 -8.97 -2.35
C VAL A 592 9.47 -8.01 -2.02
N GLY A 593 8.24 -8.52 -1.92
CA GLY A 593 7.04 -7.71 -1.71
C GLY A 593 6.88 -7.18 -0.28
N GLY A 594 7.46 -7.84 0.72
CA GLY A 594 7.21 -7.55 2.13
C GLY A 594 5.76 -7.81 2.56
N ASP A 595 5.00 -8.58 1.76
CA ASP A 595 3.64 -8.99 2.06
C ASP A 595 3.64 -9.99 3.23
N SER A 596 2.58 -10.01 4.04
CA SER A 596 2.48 -10.97 5.14
C SER A 596 2.14 -12.39 4.65
N ALA A 597 2.36 -13.37 5.52
CA ALA A 597 2.02 -14.76 5.25
C ALA A 597 0.51 -14.94 4.95
N ASP A 598 -0.37 -14.33 5.75
CA ASP A 598 -1.82 -14.46 5.55
C ASP A 598 -2.27 -13.78 4.24
N GLU A 599 -1.75 -12.58 3.93
CA GLU A 599 -2.03 -11.89 2.66
C GLU A 599 -1.57 -12.72 1.45
N THR A 600 -0.38 -13.31 1.55
CA THR A 600 0.18 -14.16 0.50
C THR A 600 -0.63 -15.43 0.32
N ALA A 601 -1.07 -16.07 1.41
CA ALA A 601 -1.92 -17.26 1.35
C ALA A 601 -3.26 -16.98 0.65
N GLU A 602 -3.90 -15.84 0.94
CA GLU A 602 -5.09 -15.41 0.19
C GLU A 602 -4.82 -15.22 -1.30
N GLY A 603 -3.66 -14.64 -1.65
CA GLY A 603 -3.23 -14.52 -3.05
C GLY A 603 -3.03 -15.88 -3.73
N ILE A 604 -2.41 -16.84 -3.05
CA ILE A 604 -2.23 -18.22 -3.55
C ILE A 604 -3.59 -18.89 -3.78
N VAL A 605 -4.54 -18.71 -2.86
CA VAL A 605 -5.91 -19.21 -3.02
C VAL A 605 -6.58 -18.58 -4.24
N ALA A 606 -6.48 -17.26 -4.42
CA ALA A 606 -7.05 -16.57 -5.58
C ALA A 606 -6.47 -17.08 -6.91
N VAL A 607 -5.15 -17.29 -6.98
CA VAL A 607 -4.48 -17.90 -8.15
C VAL A 607 -5.00 -19.30 -8.40
N THR A 608 -5.13 -20.13 -7.36
CA THR A 608 -5.58 -21.53 -7.48
C THR A 608 -7.02 -21.60 -7.98
N GLU A 609 -7.91 -20.75 -7.45
CA GLU A 609 -9.29 -20.65 -7.89
C GLU A 609 -9.38 -20.17 -9.34
N GLU A 610 -8.52 -19.23 -9.75
CA GLU A 610 -8.46 -18.78 -11.14
C GLU A 610 -7.95 -19.87 -12.08
N ALA A 611 -6.89 -20.61 -11.70
CA ALA A 611 -6.45 -21.78 -12.45
C ALA A 611 -7.58 -22.81 -12.59
N CYS A 612 -8.39 -22.99 -11.55
CA CYS A 612 -9.58 -23.84 -11.67
C CYS A 612 -10.61 -23.31 -12.68
N ARG A 613 -10.75 -22.00 -12.88
CA ARG A 613 -11.67 -21.45 -13.89
C ARG A 613 -11.12 -21.61 -15.30
N GLN A 614 -9.85 -21.28 -15.50
CA GLN A 614 -9.22 -21.25 -16.82
C GLN A 614 -8.84 -22.64 -17.36
N PHE A 615 -8.62 -23.60 -16.47
CA PHE A 615 -8.32 -24.99 -16.79
C PHE A 615 -9.44 -25.90 -16.26
N PRO A 616 -10.62 -25.92 -16.91
CA PRO A 616 -11.77 -26.67 -16.43
C PRO A 616 -11.54 -28.18 -16.43
N ASP A 617 -10.83 -28.69 -17.45
CA ASP A 617 -10.61 -30.12 -17.70
C ASP A 617 -9.35 -30.68 -17.02
N SER A 618 -8.47 -29.81 -16.52
CA SER A 618 -7.20 -30.21 -15.91
C SER A 618 -7.36 -30.57 -14.42
N LYS A 619 -6.54 -31.52 -13.96
CA LYS A 619 -6.27 -31.72 -12.53
C LYS A 619 -5.28 -30.68 -12.05
N ILE A 620 -5.58 -30.01 -10.94
CA ILE A 620 -4.72 -28.96 -10.39
C ILE A 620 -3.93 -29.50 -9.21
N ILE A 621 -2.61 -29.32 -9.23
CA ILE A 621 -1.73 -29.58 -8.09
C ILE A 621 -1.30 -28.22 -7.54
N LEU A 622 -1.81 -27.86 -6.37
CA LEU A 622 -1.30 -26.69 -5.64
C LEU A 622 -0.06 -27.13 -4.86
N LEU A 623 1.11 -26.82 -5.41
CA LEU A 623 2.38 -27.06 -4.76
C LEU A 623 2.68 -25.87 -3.84
N GLY A 624 2.64 -26.09 -2.53
CA GLY A 624 2.93 -25.07 -1.54
C GLY A 624 4.36 -24.53 -1.66
N LEU A 625 4.68 -23.52 -0.85
CA LEU A 625 6.03 -22.94 -0.87
C LEU A 625 7.10 -23.98 -0.51
N PHE A 626 8.23 -23.90 -1.21
CA PHE A 626 9.42 -24.62 -0.79
C PHE A 626 10.01 -23.96 0.47
N PRO A 627 10.70 -24.73 1.33
CA PRO A 627 11.34 -24.18 2.51
C PRO A 627 12.45 -23.19 2.12
N SER A 628 12.22 -21.89 2.35
CA SER A 628 13.19 -20.83 2.06
C SER A 628 13.88 -20.33 3.32
N GLY A 629 15.10 -19.82 3.17
CA GLY A 629 15.97 -19.41 4.27
C GLY A 629 16.79 -20.58 4.83
N LYS A 630 18.08 -20.33 5.08
CA LYS A 630 19.02 -21.36 5.54
C LYS A 630 18.61 -21.95 6.88
N GLU A 631 18.35 -21.07 7.85
CA GLU A 631 18.04 -21.46 9.23
C GLU A 631 16.56 -21.80 9.39
N LYS A 632 16.28 -22.88 10.15
CA LYS A 632 14.93 -23.38 10.45
C LYS A 632 14.03 -22.30 11.05
N ASP A 633 14.57 -21.48 11.95
CA ASP A 633 13.82 -20.42 12.63
C ASP A 633 14.06 -19.04 11.99
N SER A 634 14.43 -19.00 10.70
CA SER A 634 14.48 -17.74 9.97
C SER A 634 13.08 -17.13 9.82
N GLY A 635 13.01 -15.80 9.69
CA GLY A 635 11.73 -15.09 9.54
C GLY A 635 10.91 -15.57 8.35
N VAL A 636 11.57 -15.79 7.21
CA VAL A 636 10.94 -16.30 5.99
C VAL A 636 10.43 -17.74 6.17
N ARG A 637 11.17 -18.61 6.89
CA ARG A 637 10.73 -19.99 7.11
C ARG A 637 9.44 -20.05 7.94
N ARG A 638 9.35 -19.26 9.02
CA ARG A 638 8.11 -19.11 9.80
C ARG A 638 6.94 -18.59 8.96
N GLN A 639 7.19 -17.67 8.03
CA GLN A 639 6.15 -17.18 7.12
C GLN A 639 5.70 -18.25 6.13
N CYS A 640 6.61 -19.06 5.59
CA CYS A 640 6.26 -20.22 4.76
C CYS A 640 5.40 -21.23 5.55
N ASP A 641 5.81 -21.57 6.78
CA ASP A 641 5.06 -22.50 7.64
C ASP A 641 3.65 -21.97 7.92
N ARG A 642 3.51 -20.67 8.22
CA ARG A 642 2.21 -20.03 8.39
C ARG A 642 1.33 -20.12 7.14
N ILE A 643 1.90 -19.92 5.95
CA ILE A 643 1.16 -20.11 4.69
C ILE A 643 0.67 -21.56 4.57
N HIS A 644 1.51 -22.54 4.90
CA HIS A 644 1.11 -23.94 4.84
C HIS A 644 -0.02 -24.28 5.81
N GLU A 645 -0.04 -23.70 7.01
CA GLU A 645 -1.15 -23.84 7.96
C GLU A 645 -2.46 -23.33 7.36
N VAL A 646 -2.45 -22.12 6.77
CA VAL A 646 -3.64 -21.51 6.17
C VAL A 646 -4.14 -22.33 4.98
N LEU A 647 -3.23 -22.76 4.09
CA LEU A 647 -3.59 -23.55 2.92
C LEU A 647 -4.09 -24.95 3.29
N ALA A 648 -3.50 -25.61 4.29
CA ALA A 648 -3.93 -26.93 4.76
C ALA A 648 -5.33 -26.90 5.40
N ALA A 649 -5.68 -25.79 6.07
CA ALA A 649 -7.01 -25.59 6.64
C ALA A 649 -8.09 -25.30 5.58
N ARG A 650 -7.70 -24.95 4.35
CA ARG A 650 -8.63 -24.60 3.27
C ARG A 650 -9.14 -25.87 2.57
N LYS A 651 -10.46 -25.96 2.40
CA LYS A 651 -11.08 -26.98 1.54
C LYS A 651 -11.06 -26.52 0.09
N PHE A 652 -10.18 -27.10 -0.71
CA PHE A 652 -10.22 -26.92 -2.16
C PHE A 652 -11.22 -27.90 -2.81
N GLY A 653 -11.69 -27.59 -4.02
CA GLY A 653 -12.59 -28.47 -4.77
C GLY A 653 -11.91 -29.78 -5.17
N LYS A 654 -12.69 -30.80 -5.54
CA LYS A 654 -12.21 -32.18 -5.82
C LYS A 654 -11.09 -32.29 -6.87
N LYS A 655 -10.91 -31.27 -7.72
CA LYS A 655 -9.87 -31.25 -8.74
C LYS A 655 -8.53 -30.70 -8.28
N VAL A 656 -8.46 -30.12 -7.08
CA VAL A 656 -7.24 -29.54 -6.53
C VAL A 656 -6.65 -30.49 -5.50
N THR A 657 -5.38 -30.87 -5.70
CA THR A 657 -4.58 -31.58 -4.70
C THR A 657 -3.55 -30.60 -4.14
N TYR A 658 -3.67 -30.27 -2.85
CA TYR A 658 -2.67 -29.48 -2.15
C TYR A 658 -1.53 -30.38 -1.67
N VAL A 659 -0.29 -29.96 -1.91
CA VAL A 659 0.93 -30.65 -1.51
C VAL A 659 1.86 -29.67 -0.80
N ASN A 660 2.28 -30.01 0.43
CA ASN A 660 3.35 -29.30 1.12
C ASN A 660 4.69 -29.98 0.78
N PRO A 661 5.59 -29.33 0.00
CA PRO A 661 6.84 -29.95 -0.43
C PRO A 661 7.95 -29.90 0.64
N SER A 662 7.70 -29.34 1.82
CA SER A 662 8.73 -29.14 2.84
C SER A 662 9.48 -30.44 3.17
N GLN A 663 8.78 -31.55 3.32
CA GLN A 663 9.40 -32.84 3.68
C GLN A 663 10.29 -33.43 2.59
N TRP A 664 10.21 -32.94 1.34
CA TRP A 664 11.10 -33.36 0.26
C TRP A 664 12.50 -32.74 0.44
N PHE A 665 12.56 -31.57 1.04
CA PHE A 665 13.77 -30.74 1.17
C PHE A 665 14.34 -30.70 2.57
N LEU A 666 13.61 -31.14 3.59
CA LEU A 666 14.04 -31.13 4.98
C LEU A 666 14.43 -32.52 5.46
N ASP A 667 15.45 -32.58 6.32
CA ASP A 667 15.74 -33.76 7.14
C ASP A 667 14.81 -33.81 8.37
N ASP A 668 14.92 -34.88 9.17
CA ASP A 668 14.10 -35.09 10.37
C ASP A 668 14.31 -34.02 11.46
N ARG A 669 15.38 -33.20 11.35
CA ARG A 669 15.67 -32.09 12.26
C ARG A 669 15.07 -30.76 11.76
N GLY A 670 14.58 -30.73 10.52
CA GLY A 670 14.07 -29.53 9.85
C GLY A 670 15.15 -28.73 9.13
N THR A 671 16.34 -29.30 8.94
CA THR A 671 17.46 -28.70 8.19
C THR A 671 17.27 -28.95 6.71
N ILE A 672 17.64 -27.98 5.87
CA ILE A 672 17.65 -28.16 4.41
C ILE A 672 18.67 -29.25 4.06
N ARG A 673 18.22 -30.26 3.30
CA ARG A 673 19.07 -31.34 2.77
C ARG A 673 20.15 -30.77 1.85
N GLU A 674 21.34 -31.32 1.97
CA GLU A 674 22.52 -30.82 1.28
C GLU A 674 22.38 -30.88 -0.25
N GLY A 675 22.84 -29.82 -0.92
CA GLY A 675 22.96 -29.78 -2.38
C GLY A 675 21.67 -29.56 -3.16
N LEU A 676 20.51 -29.40 -2.50
CA LEU A 676 19.22 -29.15 -3.18
C LEU A 676 18.98 -27.66 -3.53
N TYR A 677 19.66 -26.74 -2.83
CA TYR A 677 19.56 -25.29 -3.04
C TYR A 677 20.87 -24.67 -3.48
N GLY A 678 20.77 -23.57 -4.23
CA GLY A 678 21.87 -22.64 -4.43
C GLY A 678 22.21 -21.87 -3.15
N GLY A 679 23.19 -20.97 -3.23
CA GLY A 679 23.68 -20.22 -2.07
C GLY A 679 22.67 -19.28 -1.41
N ASP A 680 21.56 -18.97 -2.08
CA ASP A 680 20.50 -18.10 -1.58
C ASP A 680 19.42 -18.81 -0.76
N TYR A 681 19.40 -20.15 -0.75
CA TYR A 681 18.36 -20.96 -0.10
C TYR A 681 16.93 -20.59 -0.56
N ILE A 682 16.80 -20.18 -1.82
CA ILE A 682 15.53 -19.91 -2.51
C ILE A 682 15.49 -20.69 -3.82
N HIS A 683 16.54 -20.59 -4.63
CA HIS A 683 16.60 -21.24 -5.94
C HIS A 683 17.21 -22.64 -5.84
N LEU A 684 16.63 -23.57 -6.60
CA LEU A 684 17.03 -24.98 -6.60
C LEU A 684 18.25 -25.21 -7.50
N THR A 685 19.11 -26.15 -7.11
CA THR A 685 20.14 -26.72 -7.97
C THR A 685 19.52 -27.75 -8.93
N GLU A 686 20.30 -28.28 -9.87
CA GLU A 686 19.89 -29.43 -10.69
C GLU A 686 19.39 -30.61 -9.83
N LYS A 687 20.11 -30.95 -8.75
CA LYS A 687 19.68 -32.00 -7.79
C LYS A 687 18.36 -31.65 -7.09
N GLY A 688 18.16 -30.38 -6.77
CA GLY A 688 16.89 -29.88 -6.24
C GLY A 688 15.73 -30.11 -7.21
N TYR A 689 15.93 -29.79 -8.50
CA TYR A 689 14.93 -30.05 -9.53
C TYR A 689 14.72 -31.56 -9.78
N GLU A 690 15.75 -32.39 -9.76
CA GLU A 690 15.62 -33.86 -9.82
C GLU A 690 14.74 -34.39 -8.69
N CYS A 691 14.95 -33.91 -7.45
CA CYS A 691 14.12 -34.27 -6.31
C CYS A 691 12.64 -33.92 -6.55
N VAL A 692 12.34 -32.72 -7.06
CA VAL A 692 10.96 -32.31 -7.34
C VAL A 692 10.36 -33.14 -8.49
N ALA A 693 11.12 -33.42 -9.54
CA ALA A 693 10.66 -34.16 -10.70
C ALA A 693 10.18 -35.58 -10.34
N GLU A 694 10.91 -36.29 -9.48
CA GLU A 694 10.52 -37.63 -9.02
C GLU A 694 9.22 -37.61 -8.21
N HIS A 695 9.03 -36.64 -7.31
CA HIS A 695 7.77 -36.51 -6.56
C HIS A 695 6.59 -36.07 -7.45
N LEU A 696 6.82 -35.17 -8.41
CA LEU A 696 5.79 -34.76 -9.37
C LEU A 696 5.33 -35.94 -10.24
N LYS A 697 6.26 -36.82 -10.65
CA LYS A 697 5.94 -38.05 -11.39
C LYS A 697 4.95 -38.94 -10.64
N GLU A 698 5.06 -39.05 -9.33
CA GLU A 698 4.12 -39.86 -8.52
C GLU A 698 2.71 -39.24 -8.43
N LEU A 699 2.64 -37.91 -8.44
CA LEU A 699 1.38 -37.16 -8.39
C LEU A 699 0.65 -37.15 -9.75
N ILE A 700 1.41 -37.25 -10.84
CA ILE A 700 0.93 -37.24 -12.22
C ILE A 700 0.80 -38.69 -12.69
N ARG A 701 -0.38 -39.27 -12.45
CA ARG A 701 -0.73 -40.63 -12.91
C ARG A 701 -1.06 -40.64 -14.39
#